data_AF-A0A971PX29-F1
#
_entry.id   AF-A0A971PX29-F1
#
_cell.length_a   1.000
_cell.length_b   1.000
_cell.length_c   1.000
_cell.angle_alpha   90.00
_cell.angle_beta   90.00
_cell.angle_gamma   90.00
#
_symmetry.space_group_name_H-M   'P 1'
#
loop_
_entity.id
_entity.type
_entity.pdbx_description
1 polymer ?
#
loop_
_entity_poly.entity_id
_entity_poly.type
_entity_poly.pdbx_seq_one_letter_code
_entity_poly.pdbx_strand_id
1 'polypeptide(L)'
;MKRKKPYFPRPVLRNLVDEIKKMVTSNEGRLSILDLIEDIPFDVRSQVIDSLSVFREQELVPFFYLLKMEYGSELTAVCDRALEKCRMAGMDITPPVFFKGEFIKSYATVSRHTGRMTIDVAWHTGGARVYVECFYLTFNSDGIHSFFIIDNMPLKQYEKDRKTLPEMIELNLEETCYLLQESYNLNVANMSRPALGKFLYQKYLDVDVNQQDYEWIKALLRSVSARLTPRQVINSFFNALGRNDFPYIFSLLSGRQLSPSLFFERFAELINPDTIILEGEAKEVQGTRNTARVTASMIRVENHKFYSSEYRFYLLYESGYWSIGDIDKCSYQLIDPHSAQSPLSAPTFCRVYEILDIEELFEILERVDNIREVEELPCGTHLRISYFDDNFNLGVSFMSGVIADVILNGDELVIISPNSATISDIHHLLNEETTAVIPRGDYEVSLMTAYAYLGGQYISFEDLLYQGEDNSIYDDGMRLITTRYLIKDREQVVKRIEELKNIKIKLDNSYTLYYQIVKESGSSNFFAEYLLGSNWVNVSAFGEQDINMARQEFEEQMYGYLEFDGMEVRNEGFFDILTTDIKKEYPGLEPQLKEIYLDKWYHSRLSALSGMSPSEACETEEGTRLLWTMFKNLKQHSKAPYMQYRKNIGLKEYIRKVEQKKESKQ
;
A
#
# COMPACT_ATOMS: atom_id res chain seq x y z
N MET A 1 8.93 -37.90 7.94
CA MET A 1 10.04 -37.87 6.97
C MET A 1 10.62 -36.46 6.89
N LYS A 2 11.93 -36.25 7.08
CA LYS A 2 12.56 -34.94 6.87
C LYS A 2 12.47 -34.61 5.37
N ARG A 3 11.76 -33.53 4.99
CA ARG A 3 11.69 -33.10 3.58
C ARG A 3 13.12 -32.91 3.05
N LYS A 4 13.39 -33.41 1.84
CA LYS A 4 14.63 -33.08 1.11
C LYS A 4 14.61 -31.57 0.90
N LYS A 5 15.66 -30.86 1.36
CA LYS A 5 15.86 -29.45 1.00
C LYS A 5 15.72 -29.32 -0.52
N PRO A 6 14.99 -28.32 -1.05
CA PRO A 6 14.90 -28.12 -2.48
C PRO A 6 16.31 -28.05 -3.05
N TYR A 7 16.51 -28.81 -4.12
CA TYR A 7 17.82 -29.04 -4.69
C TYR A 7 18.02 -28.02 -5.80
N PHE A 8 18.77 -26.96 -5.51
CA PHE A 8 19.21 -26.02 -6.53
C PHE A 8 20.39 -26.61 -7.31
N PRO A 9 20.35 -26.62 -8.65
CA PRO A 9 21.45 -27.12 -9.46
C PRO A 9 22.74 -26.34 -9.14
N ARG A 10 23.81 -27.06 -8.75
CA ARG A 10 25.12 -26.45 -8.47
C ARG A 10 25.65 -25.52 -9.56
N PRO A 11 25.47 -25.79 -10.87
CA PRO A 11 25.92 -24.87 -11.91
C PRO A 11 25.23 -23.51 -11.86
N VAL A 12 23.91 -23.48 -11.58
CA VAL A 12 23.14 -22.24 -11.46
C VAL A 12 23.64 -21.41 -10.27
N LEU A 13 23.81 -22.05 -9.11
CA LEU A 13 24.38 -21.38 -7.95
C LEU A 13 25.82 -20.92 -8.18
N ARG A 14 26.60 -21.66 -8.99
CA ARG A 14 27.97 -21.29 -9.32
C ARG A 14 28.02 -20.03 -10.17
N ASN A 15 27.16 -19.92 -11.18
CA ASN A 15 27.03 -18.71 -12.00
C ASN A 15 26.70 -17.51 -11.12
N LEU A 16 25.76 -17.68 -10.19
CA LEU A 16 25.37 -16.63 -9.24
C LEU A 16 26.56 -16.17 -8.37
N VAL A 17 27.35 -17.11 -7.86
CA VAL A 17 28.57 -16.79 -7.11
C VAL A 17 29.55 -16.01 -7.99
N ASP A 18 29.80 -16.46 -9.21
CA ASP A 18 30.77 -15.84 -10.11
C ASP A 18 30.31 -14.41 -10.54
N GLU A 19 29.01 -14.14 -10.60
CA GLU A 19 28.44 -12.80 -10.79
C GLU A 19 28.59 -11.92 -9.55
N ILE A 20 28.18 -12.40 -8.37
CA ILE A 20 28.36 -11.69 -7.09
C ILE A 20 29.81 -11.26 -6.91
N LYS A 21 30.77 -12.14 -7.22
CA LYS A 21 32.20 -11.84 -7.11
C LYS A 21 32.65 -10.65 -7.94
N LYS A 22 32.10 -10.49 -9.14
CA LYS A 22 32.44 -9.37 -10.04
C LYS A 22 31.88 -8.05 -9.53
N MET A 23 30.72 -8.09 -8.89
CA MET A 23 29.94 -6.89 -8.56
C MET A 23 30.17 -6.41 -7.11
N VAL A 24 30.51 -7.28 -6.16
CA VAL A 24 30.58 -6.95 -4.72
C VAL A 24 31.65 -5.90 -4.35
N THR A 25 32.57 -5.61 -5.27
CA THR A 25 33.69 -4.69 -5.04
C THR A 25 33.32 -3.21 -5.07
N SER A 26 32.26 -2.82 -5.80
CA SER A 26 31.79 -1.43 -5.89
C SER A 26 30.41 -1.28 -5.25
N ASN A 27 30.03 -0.05 -4.87
CA ASN A 27 28.68 0.21 -4.37
C ASN A 27 27.62 0.02 -5.46
N GLU A 28 27.95 0.35 -6.71
CA GLU A 28 27.05 0.18 -7.86
C GLU A 28 26.79 -1.30 -8.09
N GLY A 29 27.84 -2.12 -8.08
CA GLY A 29 27.67 -3.56 -8.21
C GLY A 29 26.99 -4.19 -6.99
N ARG A 30 27.12 -3.61 -5.79
CA ARG A 30 26.34 -4.05 -4.63
C ARG A 30 24.85 -3.78 -4.81
N LEU A 31 24.46 -2.64 -5.38
CA LEU A 31 23.06 -2.38 -5.72
C LEU A 31 22.57 -3.38 -6.77
N SER A 32 23.34 -3.64 -7.84
CA SER A 32 22.98 -4.65 -8.85
C SER A 32 22.88 -6.07 -8.29
N ILE A 33 23.67 -6.41 -7.25
CA ILE A 33 23.50 -7.67 -6.53
C ILE A 33 22.15 -7.71 -5.81
N LEU A 34 21.72 -6.62 -5.19
CA LEU A 34 20.44 -6.57 -4.49
C LEU A 34 19.27 -6.73 -5.48
N ASP A 35 19.33 -6.08 -6.64
CA ASP A 35 18.34 -6.25 -7.72
C ASP A 35 18.20 -7.73 -8.11
N LEU A 36 19.34 -8.40 -8.33
CA LEU A 36 19.37 -9.82 -8.66
C LEU A 36 18.82 -10.73 -7.53
N ILE A 37 18.87 -10.29 -6.27
CA ILE A 37 18.26 -11.02 -5.15
C ILE A 37 16.75 -10.77 -5.08
N GLU A 38 16.27 -9.62 -5.55
CA GLU A 38 14.83 -9.36 -5.70
C GLU A 38 14.16 -10.24 -6.74
N ASP A 39 14.85 -10.52 -7.84
CA ASP A 39 14.38 -11.46 -8.86
C ASP A 39 14.18 -12.89 -8.33
N ILE A 40 14.76 -13.22 -7.18
CA ILE A 40 14.58 -14.53 -6.55
C ILE A 40 13.26 -14.53 -5.78
N PRO A 41 12.33 -15.46 -6.08
CA PRO A 41 11.05 -15.54 -5.39
C PRO A 41 11.23 -15.62 -3.87
N PHE A 42 10.48 -14.79 -3.15
CA PHE A 42 10.62 -14.59 -1.71
C PHE A 42 10.61 -15.89 -0.90
N ASP A 43 9.75 -16.84 -1.29
CA ASP A 43 9.61 -18.15 -0.63
C ASP A 43 10.87 -19.02 -0.64
N VAL A 44 11.72 -18.86 -1.66
CA VAL A 44 12.95 -19.66 -1.84
C VAL A 44 14.22 -18.87 -1.56
N ARG A 45 14.16 -17.53 -1.47
CA ARG A 45 15.29 -16.63 -1.29
C ARG A 45 16.24 -17.06 -0.17
N SER A 46 15.72 -17.27 1.03
CA SER A 46 16.50 -17.72 2.19
C SER A 46 17.24 -19.05 1.98
N GLN A 47 16.68 -19.96 1.18
CA GLN A 47 17.25 -21.27 0.89
C GLN A 47 18.33 -21.19 -0.19
N VAL A 48 18.14 -20.33 -1.18
CA VAL A 48 19.18 -20.00 -2.17
C VAL A 48 20.39 -19.41 -1.46
N ILE A 49 20.18 -18.42 -0.59
CA ILE A 49 21.27 -17.77 0.18
C ILE A 49 22.00 -18.79 1.07
N ASP A 50 21.29 -19.66 1.82
CA ASP A 50 21.94 -20.73 2.59
C ASP A 50 22.76 -21.67 1.69
N SER A 51 22.31 -21.91 0.45
CA SER A 51 22.99 -22.79 -0.50
C SER A 51 24.27 -22.18 -1.07
N LEU A 52 24.35 -20.85 -1.21
CA LEU A 52 25.57 -20.16 -1.66
C LEU A 52 26.74 -20.33 -0.69
N SER A 53 26.46 -20.53 0.60
CA SER A 53 27.51 -20.79 1.62
C SER A 53 28.32 -22.08 1.38
N VAL A 54 27.89 -22.96 0.47
CA VAL A 54 28.61 -24.21 0.14
C VAL A 54 29.90 -23.95 -0.63
N PHE A 55 29.98 -22.87 -1.41
CA PHE A 55 31.14 -22.59 -2.27
C PHE A 55 32.36 -22.12 -1.48
N ARG A 56 32.16 -21.59 -0.26
CA ARG A 56 33.23 -21.20 0.67
C ARG A 56 34.29 -20.36 -0.05
N GLU A 57 33.91 -19.15 -0.46
CA GLU A 57 34.80 -18.18 -1.09
C GLU A 57 34.85 -16.88 -0.27
N GLN A 58 36.02 -16.25 -0.20
CA GLN A 58 36.25 -15.07 0.65
C GLN A 58 35.39 -13.88 0.21
N GLU A 59 35.15 -13.78 -1.09
CA GLU A 59 34.37 -12.73 -1.74
C GLU A 59 32.87 -12.82 -1.42
N LEU A 60 32.38 -13.95 -0.88
CA LEU A 60 31.01 -14.08 -0.40
C LEU A 60 30.81 -13.52 1.02
N VAL A 61 31.88 -13.27 1.77
CA VAL A 61 31.77 -12.67 3.11
C VAL A 61 31.15 -11.27 3.04
N PRO A 62 31.63 -10.33 2.20
CA PRO A 62 30.99 -9.02 2.06
C PRO A 62 29.55 -9.10 1.56
N PHE A 63 29.22 -10.08 0.72
CA PHE A 63 27.85 -10.33 0.25
C PHE A 63 26.90 -10.69 1.40
N PHE A 64 27.28 -11.61 2.30
CA PHE A 64 26.42 -11.93 3.44
C PHE A 64 26.24 -10.76 4.40
N TYR A 65 27.26 -9.92 4.59
CA TYR A 65 27.11 -8.68 5.36
C TYR A 65 26.22 -7.64 4.66
N LEU A 66 26.28 -7.54 3.33
CA LEU A 66 25.42 -6.68 2.53
C LEU A 66 23.95 -7.04 2.76
N LEU A 67 23.61 -8.32 2.62
CA LEU A 67 22.24 -8.82 2.85
C LEU A 67 21.76 -8.56 4.29
N LYS A 68 22.65 -8.69 5.28
CA LYS A 68 22.31 -8.37 6.67
C LYS A 68 21.93 -6.91 6.86
N MET A 69 22.68 -5.99 6.24
CA MET A 69 22.43 -4.56 6.37
C MET A 69 21.19 -4.13 5.60
N GLU A 70 20.94 -4.75 4.45
CA GLU A 70 19.80 -4.41 3.61
C GLU A 70 18.47 -4.94 4.17
N TYR A 71 18.41 -6.25 4.44
CA TYR A 71 17.16 -6.94 4.78
C TYR A 71 16.95 -7.12 6.29
N GLY A 72 17.94 -6.79 7.11
CA GLY A 72 17.82 -6.83 8.56
C GLY A 72 17.39 -8.21 9.09
N SER A 73 16.34 -8.23 9.92
CA SER A 73 15.82 -9.45 10.58
C SER A 73 15.42 -10.55 9.61
N GLU A 74 14.99 -10.21 8.39
CA GLU A 74 14.55 -11.18 7.36
C GLU A 74 15.65 -12.20 7.03
N LEU A 75 16.88 -11.72 6.79
CA LEU A 75 17.98 -12.55 6.31
C LEU A 75 19.11 -12.73 7.32
N THR A 76 19.10 -12.02 8.45
CA THR A 76 20.19 -12.06 9.44
C THR A 76 20.51 -13.47 9.90
N ALA A 77 19.51 -14.26 10.28
CA ALA A 77 19.73 -15.61 10.78
C ALA A 77 20.34 -16.56 9.73
N VAL A 78 20.01 -16.38 8.45
CA VAL A 78 20.58 -17.19 7.35
C VAL A 78 22.01 -16.75 7.07
N CYS A 79 22.24 -15.44 7.01
CA CYS A 79 23.55 -14.87 6.74
C CYS A 79 24.55 -15.18 7.87
N ASP A 80 24.12 -15.15 9.14
CA ASP A 80 24.96 -15.52 10.28
C ASP A 80 25.42 -16.97 10.21
N ARG A 81 24.51 -17.88 9.82
CA ARG A 81 24.88 -19.29 9.59
C ARG A 81 25.86 -19.44 8.42
N ALA A 82 25.70 -18.65 7.37
CA ALA A 82 26.60 -18.68 6.22
C ALA A 82 28.00 -18.13 6.58
N LEU A 83 28.06 -17.00 7.27
CA LEU A 83 29.29 -16.40 7.80
C LEU A 83 30.01 -17.35 8.75
N GLU A 84 29.28 -18.07 9.61
CA GLU A 84 29.86 -19.06 10.50
C GLU A 84 30.50 -20.22 9.72
N LYS A 85 29.88 -20.69 8.62
CA LYS A 85 30.49 -21.69 7.74
C LYS A 85 31.77 -21.17 7.09
N CYS A 86 31.80 -19.89 6.68
CA CYS A 86 33.01 -19.26 6.16
C CYS A 86 34.11 -19.17 7.24
N ARG A 87 33.76 -18.77 8.46
CA ARG A 87 34.68 -18.75 9.61
C ARG A 87 35.29 -20.13 9.87
N MET A 88 34.46 -21.18 9.90
CA MET A 88 34.92 -22.57 10.06
C MET A 88 35.81 -23.05 8.90
N ALA A 89 35.70 -22.44 7.72
CA ALA A 89 36.57 -22.69 6.58
C ALA A 89 37.90 -21.91 6.62
N GLY A 90 38.12 -21.09 7.67
CA GLY A 90 39.33 -20.30 7.86
C GLY A 90 39.33 -18.93 7.19
N MET A 91 38.16 -18.42 6.79
CA MET A 91 38.02 -17.11 6.15
C MET A 91 38.02 -15.96 7.15
N ASP A 92 38.47 -14.80 6.69
CA ASP A 92 38.30 -13.56 7.44
C ASP A 92 36.83 -13.11 7.36
N ILE A 93 36.18 -13.04 8.52
CA ILE A 93 34.79 -12.61 8.68
C ILE A 93 34.68 -11.21 9.30
N THR A 94 35.73 -10.41 9.21
CA THR A 94 35.67 -9.02 9.66
C THR A 94 34.58 -8.28 8.88
N PRO A 95 33.62 -7.63 9.55
CA PRO A 95 32.57 -6.88 8.87
C PRO A 95 33.17 -5.82 7.93
N PRO A 96 32.77 -5.79 6.65
CA PRO A 96 33.23 -4.77 5.72
C PRO A 96 32.65 -3.41 6.12
N VAL A 97 33.39 -2.35 5.82
CA VAL A 97 32.84 -0.99 5.84
C VAL A 97 32.43 -0.65 4.41
N PHE A 98 31.13 -0.61 4.16
CA PHE A 98 30.60 -0.38 2.80
C PHE A 98 30.79 1.05 2.31
N PHE A 99 30.83 2.02 3.22
CA PHE A 99 31.01 3.41 2.87
C PHE A 99 31.91 4.15 3.86
N LYS A 100 32.88 4.88 3.33
CA LYS A 100 33.69 5.86 4.08
C LYS A 100 33.79 7.11 3.23
N GLY A 101 33.26 8.21 3.72
CA GLY A 101 33.35 9.49 3.06
C GLY A 101 33.06 10.63 4.03
N GLU A 102 33.49 11.82 3.64
CA GLU A 102 33.18 13.06 4.34
C GLU A 102 32.07 13.79 3.59
N PHE A 103 31.03 14.20 4.33
CA PHE A 103 29.92 14.95 3.75
C PHE A 103 30.43 16.27 3.20
N ILE A 104 30.06 16.59 1.96
CA ILE A 104 30.41 17.86 1.34
C ILE A 104 29.22 18.80 1.41
N LYS A 105 28.13 18.40 0.75
CA LYS A 105 26.92 19.20 0.55
C LYS A 105 25.82 18.32 -0.01
N SER A 106 24.58 18.77 0.11
CA SER A 106 23.44 18.22 -0.60
C SER A 106 22.66 19.30 -1.32
N TYR A 107 21.95 18.90 -2.37
CA TYR A 107 20.99 19.75 -3.08
C TYR A 107 19.63 19.07 -3.10
N ALA A 108 18.58 19.83 -2.85
CA ALA A 108 17.20 19.35 -2.93
C ALA A 108 16.35 20.20 -3.87
N THR A 109 15.41 19.58 -4.57
CA THR A 109 14.45 20.31 -5.41
C THR A 109 13.46 21.11 -4.57
N VAL A 110 13.03 22.27 -5.07
CA VAL A 110 12.07 23.18 -4.42
C VAL A 110 10.62 22.73 -4.68
N SER A 111 10.38 21.42 -4.59
CA SER A 111 9.14 20.76 -5.00
C SER A 111 8.36 20.12 -3.85
N ARG A 112 8.76 20.31 -2.59
CA ARG A 112 8.14 19.63 -1.43
C ARG A 112 6.61 19.79 -1.35
N HIS A 113 6.08 20.90 -1.83
CA HIS A 113 4.65 21.21 -1.95
C HIS A 113 3.84 20.28 -2.87
N THR A 114 4.50 19.59 -3.80
CA THR A 114 3.88 18.55 -4.64
C THR A 114 3.80 17.21 -3.93
N GLY A 115 4.42 17.10 -2.75
CA GLY A 115 4.64 15.87 -2.02
C GLY A 115 5.66 14.94 -2.68
N ARG A 116 6.51 15.45 -3.57
CA ARG A 116 7.66 14.72 -4.14
C ARG A 116 8.89 15.60 -4.24
N MET A 117 10.07 15.04 -4.07
CA MET A 117 11.32 15.77 -4.22
C MET A 117 12.51 14.87 -4.51
N THR A 118 13.54 15.45 -5.14
CA THR A 118 14.83 14.80 -5.35
C THR A 118 15.86 15.40 -4.40
N ILE A 119 16.71 14.56 -3.82
CA ILE A 119 17.86 14.99 -3.02
C ILE A 119 19.13 14.33 -3.56
N ASP A 120 20.11 15.15 -3.91
CA ASP A 120 21.46 14.72 -4.27
C ASP A 120 22.40 14.99 -3.10
N VAL A 121 23.12 13.98 -2.63
CA VAL A 121 24.07 14.09 -1.52
C VAL A 121 25.48 13.75 -1.99
N ALA A 122 26.38 14.74 -1.93
CA ALA A 122 27.76 14.58 -2.36
C ALA A 122 28.71 14.30 -1.20
N TRP A 123 29.57 13.31 -1.42
CA TRP A 123 30.59 12.85 -0.49
C TRP A 123 31.98 12.88 -1.10
N HIS A 124 32.96 13.15 -0.25
CA HIS A 124 34.38 13.04 -0.58
C HIS A 124 34.92 11.70 -0.08
N THR A 125 35.39 10.86 -1.01
CA THR A 125 35.91 9.51 -0.71
C THR A 125 37.45 9.42 -0.77
N GLY A 126 38.15 10.57 -0.77
CA GLY A 126 39.62 10.65 -0.71
C GLY A 126 40.32 11.00 -2.03
N GLY A 127 39.57 11.29 -3.10
CA GLY A 127 40.09 11.70 -4.41
C GLY A 127 39.54 13.03 -4.92
N ALA A 128 39.94 13.47 -6.12
CA ALA A 128 39.47 14.73 -6.72
C ALA A 128 38.03 14.69 -7.26
N ARG A 129 37.35 13.55 -7.15
CA ARG A 129 36.00 13.28 -7.63
C ARG A 129 35.08 13.06 -6.43
N VAL A 130 33.81 13.36 -6.63
CA VAL A 130 32.75 13.17 -5.64
C VAL A 130 31.94 11.95 -5.97
N TYR A 131 31.48 11.32 -4.91
CA TYR A 131 30.51 10.24 -4.92
C TYR A 131 29.15 10.86 -4.58
N VAL A 132 28.17 10.70 -5.46
CA VAL A 132 26.84 11.31 -5.30
C VAL A 132 25.82 10.23 -5.06
N GLU A 133 25.03 10.40 -4.00
CA GLU A 133 23.87 9.57 -3.66
C GLU A 133 22.62 10.35 -4.06
N CYS A 134 21.81 9.80 -4.95
CA CYS A 134 20.61 10.44 -5.50
C CYS A 134 19.36 9.73 -4.96
N PHE A 135 18.48 10.51 -4.35
CA PHE A 135 17.22 10.04 -3.78
C PHE A 135 16.04 10.66 -4.49
N TYR A 136 15.03 9.86 -4.80
CA TYR A 136 13.70 10.33 -5.12
C TYR A 136 12.77 10.01 -3.95
N LEU A 137 12.22 11.05 -3.34
CA LEU A 137 11.39 10.97 -2.16
C LEU A 137 9.96 11.32 -2.51
N THR A 138 9.02 10.54 -1.98
CA THR A 138 7.60 10.79 -2.03
C THR A 138 7.06 10.88 -0.61
N PHE A 139 6.14 11.82 -0.39
CA PHE A 139 5.48 12.03 0.88
C PHE A 139 4.05 11.46 0.82
N ASN A 140 3.98 10.18 0.46
CA ASN A 140 2.82 9.30 0.41
C ASN A 140 3.24 7.91 0.96
N SER A 141 2.53 6.85 0.62
CA SER A 141 2.87 5.46 0.98
C SER A 141 4.28 5.01 0.56
N ASP A 142 4.86 5.60 -0.48
CA ASP A 142 6.04 5.05 -1.17
C ASP A 142 7.37 5.57 -0.57
N GLY A 143 7.31 6.62 0.25
CA GLY A 143 8.45 7.12 1.03
C GLY A 143 9.74 7.31 0.21
N ILE A 144 10.82 6.64 0.59
CA ILE A 144 12.03 6.56 -0.24
C ILE A 144 11.75 5.64 -1.43
N HIS A 145 11.24 6.23 -2.50
CA HIS A 145 10.82 5.53 -3.71
C HIS A 145 11.99 5.07 -4.59
N SER A 146 13.03 5.91 -4.77
CA SER A 146 14.23 5.47 -5.53
C SER A 146 15.53 5.95 -4.92
N PHE A 147 16.56 5.12 -5.09
CA PHE A 147 17.92 5.42 -4.69
C PHE A 147 18.90 4.88 -5.73
N PHE A 148 19.81 5.74 -6.19
CA PHE A 148 20.90 5.33 -7.06
C PHE A 148 22.13 6.17 -6.78
N ILE A 149 23.26 5.75 -7.34
CA ILE A 149 24.55 6.37 -7.08
C ILE A 149 25.21 6.80 -8.38
N ILE A 150 25.89 7.93 -8.34
CA ILE A 150 26.75 8.39 -9.42
C ILE A 150 28.17 8.47 -8.86
N ASP A 151 29.01 7.52 -9.27
CA ASP A 151 30.41 7.52 -8.87
C ASP A 151 31.25 8.42 -9.80
N ASN A 152 32.40 8.86 -9.31
CA ASN A 152 33.43 9.51 -10.10
C ASN A 152 33.05 10.85 -10.79
N MET A 153 32.09 11.59 -10.24
CA MET A 153 31.70 12.89 -10.78
C MET A 153 32.72 13.98 -10.37
N PRO A 154 33.17 14.89 -11.26
CA PRO A 154 33.99 16.03 -10.84
C PRO A 154 33.21 17.02 -9.96
N LEU A 155 33.76 17.45 -8.82
CA LEU A 155 33.08 18.39 -7.89
C LEU A 155 32.60 19.68 -8.60
N LYS A 156 33.43 20.24 -9.48
CA LYS A 156 33.06 21.44 -10.25
C LYS A 156 31.89 21.21 -11.19
N GLN A 157 31.76 20.02 -11.75
CA GLN A 157 30.64 19.65 -12.60
C GLN A 157 29.39 19.46 -11.75
N TYR A 158 29.49 18.73 -10.64
CA TYR A 158 28.40 18.58 -9.68
C TYR A 158 27.82 19.94 -9.25
N GLU A 159 28.67 20.85 -8.78
CA GLU A 159 28.22 22.19 -8.38
C GLU A 159 27.65 23.00 -9.54
N LYS A 160 28.26 22.91 -10.73
CA LYS A 160 27.80 23.67 -11.89
C LYS A 160 26.43 23.18 -12.33
N ASP A 161 26.27 21.88 -12.51
CA ASP A 161 25.04 21.26 -12.99
C ASP A 161 23.87 21.62 -12.06
N ARG A 162 24.04 21.51 -10.73
CA ARG A 162 22.98 21.82 -9.75
C ARG A 162 22.75 23.32 -9.55
N LYS A 163 23.74 24.18 -9.80
CA LYS A 163 23.54 25.65 -9.85
C LYS A 163 22.87 26.12 -11.14
N THR A 164 23.03 25.37 -12.24
CA THR A 164 22.40 25.69 -13.52
C THR A 164 21.00 25.11 -13.67
N LEU A 165 20.67 24.05 -12.92
CA LEU A 165 19.30 23.57 -12.81
C LEU A 165 18.47 24.63 -12.08
N PRO A 166 17.39 25.14 -12.69
CA PRO A 166 16.42 25.93 -11.95
C PRO A 166 15.86 25.06 -10.83
N GLU A 167 15.64 25.64 -9.65
CA GLU A 167 14.87 25.03 -8.54
C GLU A 167 15.56 23.99 -7.65
N MET A 168 16.89 24.04 -7.48
CA MET A 168 17.58 23.32 -6.40
C MET A 168 18.15 24.26 -5.33
N ILE A 169 18.01 23.87 -4.05
CA ILE A 169 18.59 24.57 -2.90
C ILE A 169 19.62 23.71 -2.18
N GLU A 170 20.64 24.35 -1.63
CA GLU A 170 21.65 23.68 -0.83
C GLU A 170 21.11 23.33 0.56
N LEU A 171 21.34 22.10 1.01
CA LEU A 171 21.00 21.62 2.33
C LEU A 171 22.26 21.22 3.10
N ASN A 172 22.17 21.30 4.42
CA ASN A 172 23.16 20.72 5.31
C ASN A 172 22.82 19.25 5.64
N LEU A 173 23.74 18.57 6.33
CA LEU A 173 23.57 17.15 6.65
C LEU A 173 22.36 16.88 7.54
N GLU A 174 22.09 17.74 8.54
CA GLU A 174 20.96 17.58 9.46
C GLU A 174 19.61 17.71 8.72
N GLU A 175 19.48 18.73 7.86
CA GLU A 175 18.31 18.93 7.00
C GLU A 175 18.09 17.75 6.05
N THR A 176 19.17 17.21 5.50
CA THR A 176 19.14 16.02 4.63
C THR A 176 18.65 14.79 5.39
N CYS A 177 19.19 14.57 6.59
CA CYS A 177 18.79 13.45 7.44
C CYS A 177 17.32 13.54 7.81
N TYR A 178 16.82 14.74 8.17
CA TYR A 178 15.40 14.94 8.48
C TYR A 178 14.49 14.52 7.32
N LEU A 179 14.74 15.03 6.11
CA LEU A 179 13.89 14.72 4.95
C LEU A 179 13.91 13.22 4.59
N LEU A 180 15.07 12.58 4.69
CA LEU A 180 15.20 11.14 4.46
C LEU A 180 14.50 10.30 5.54
N GLN A 181 14.61 10.70 6.81
CA GLN A 181 13.94 10.03 7.92
C GLN A 181 12.42 10.14 7.79
N GLU A 182 11.89 11.33 7.48
CA GLU A 182 10.45 11.53 7.27
C GLU A 182 9.91 10.64 6.14
N SER A 183 10.63 10.60 5.01
CA SER A 183 10.27 9.76 3.87
C SER A 183 10.33 8.27 4.22
N TYR A 184 11.39 7.83 4.90
CA TYR A 184 11.53 6.44 5.35
C TYR A 184 10.47 6.04 6.39
N ASN A 185 10.10 6.95 7.29
CA ASN A 185 9.06 6.71 8.29
C ASN A 185 7.70 6.48 7.62
N LEU A 186 7.44 7.11 6.46
CA LEU A 186 6.25 6.81 5.67
C LEU A 186 6.29 5.39 5.07
N ASN A 187 7.45 4.92 4.60
CA ASN A 187 7.57 3.51 4.19
C ASN A 187 7.19 2.57 5.33
N VAL A 188 7.76 2.81 6.52
CA VAL A 188 7.50 2.00 7.71
C VAL A 188 6.02 2.05 8.07
N ALA A 189 5.44 3.25 8.21
CA ALA A 189 4.05 3.44 8.60
C ALA A 189 3.05 2.78 7.63
N ASN A 190 3.39 2.69 6.35
CA ASN A 190 2.55 2.06 5.32
C ASN A 190 2.95 0.61 5.00
N MET A 191 3.93 0.04 5.73
CA MET A 191 4.51 -1.29 5.46
C MET A 191 4.98 -1.48 4.02
N SER A 192 5.31 -0.38 3.33
CA SER A 192 5.87 -0.40 1.99
C SER A 192 7.36 -0.60 2.06
N ARG A 193 7.92 -1.07 0.95
CA ARG A 193 9.34 -1.37 0.87
C ARG A 193 10.11 -0.13 0.41
N PRO A 194 11.10 0.36 1.18
CA PRO A 194 11.96 1.44 0.71
C PRO A 194 12.88 0.94 -0.40
N ALA A 195 13.33 1.87 -1.25
CA ALA A 195 14.31 1.60 -2.31
C ALA A 195 15.56 0.87 -1.77
N LEU A 196 16.10 -0.04 -2.58
CA LEU A 196 17.33 -0.77 -2.24
C LEU A 196 18.50 0.20 -1.99
N GLY A 197 19.43 -0.20 -1.14
CA GLY A 197 20.62 0.60 -0.78
C GLY A 197 20.65 1.07 0.67
N LYS A 198 19.82 0.48 1.54
CA LYS A 198 19.81 0.75 2.98
C LYS A 198 21.18 0.59 3.60
N PHE A 199 22.00 -0.36 3.12
CA PHE A 199 23.39 -0.50 3.56
C PHE A 199 24.25 0.79 3.39
N LEU A 200 23.84 1.71 2.51
CA LEU A 200 24.46 3.03 2.31
C LEU A 200 23.75 4.14 3.06
N TYR A 201 22.42 4.22 2.96
CA TYR A 201 21.66 5.35 3.49
C TYR A 201 21.22 5.19 4.96
N GLN A 202 21.46 4.02 5.58
CA GLN A 202 21.25 3.83 7.03
C GLN A 202 21.98 4.90 7.87
N LYS A 203 23.14 5.37 7.38
CA LYS A 203 23.92 6.44 8.02
C LYS A 203 23.15 7.75 8.20
N TYR A 204 22.11 8.01 7.42
CA TYR A 204 21.23 9.18 7.58
C TYR A 204 20.09 8.90 8.56
N LEU A 205 19.59 7.66 8.56
CA LEU A 205 18.50 7.22 9.42
C LEU A 205 18.94 7.11 10.89
N ASP A 206 20.23 6.83 11.14
CA ASP A 206 20.81 6.69 12.48
C ASP A 206 21.20 8.03 13.13
N VAL A 207 21.17 9.14 12.38
CA VAL A 207 21.53 10.47 12.92
C VAL A 207 20.39 10.99 13.79
N ASP A 208 20.72 11.39 15.02
CA ASP A 208 19.78 12.05 15.91
C ASP A 208 19.56 13.49 15.43
N VAL A 209 18.42 13.74 14.78
CA VAL A 209 18.03 15.05 14.25
C VAL A 209 17.07 15.71 15.24
N ASN A 210 17.11 17.04 15.34
CA ASN A 210 16.22 17.81 16.21
C ASN A 210 14.75 17.83 15.70
N GLN A 211 14.08 16.69 15.74
CA GLN A 211 12.69 16.50 15.31
C GLN A 211 11.67 17.26 16.18
N GLN A 212 12.10 17.84 17.30
CA GLN A 212 11.22 18.56 18.23
C GLN A 212 11.17 20.07 17.96
N ASP A 213 12.14 20.62 17.20
CA ASP A 213 12.14 22.04 16.84
C ASP A 213 11.22 22.32 15.67
N TYR A 214 9.96 22.58 16.01
CA TYR A 214 8.91 22.87 15.04
C TYR A 214 9.22 24.06 14.12
N GLU A 215 9.83 25.13 14.63
CA GLU A 215 10.12 26.31 13.82
C GLU A 215 11.26 26.05 12.84
N TRP A 216 12.25 25.24 13.24
CA TRP A 216 13.30 24.76 12.33
C TRP A 216 12.72 23.89 11.21
N ILE A 217 11.90 22.89 11.55
CA ILE A 217 11.21 22.02 10.57
C ILE A 217 10.39 22.85 9.59
N LYS A 218 9.59 23.78 10.12
CA LYS A 218 8.76 24.66 9.31
C LYS A 218 9.59 25.54 8.37
N ALA A 219 10.73 26.05 8.82
CA ALA A 219 11.63 26.84 7.98
C ALA A 219 12.24 25.99 6.85
N LEU A 220 12.66 24.76 7.15
CA LEU A 220 13.18 23.80 6.19
C LEU A 220 12.12 23.44 5.14
N LEU A 221 10.93 22.98 5.55
CA LEU A 221 9.88 22.58 4.61
C LEU A 221 9.42 23.73 3.69
N ARG A 222 9.47 24.97 4.19
CA ARG A 222 9.22 26.16 3.37
C ARG A 222 10.35 26.47 2.39
N SER A 223 11.61 26.24 2.77
CA SER A 223 12.76 26.51 1.88
C SER A 223 12.81 25.53 0.71
N VAL A 224 12.45 24.26 0.93
CA VAL A 224 12.31 23.23 -0.12
C VAL A 224 10.97 23.28 -0.85
N SER A 225 10.16 24.32 -0.66
CA SER A 225 8.87 24.52 -1.33
C SER A 225 8.86 25.77 -2.20
N ALA A 226 8.20 25.70 -3.35
CA ALA A 226 8.01 26.87 -4.20
C ALA A 226 7.20 27.93 -3.47
N ARG A 227 7.36 29.19 -3.89
CA ARG A 227 6.55 30.29 -3.36
C ARG A 227 5.15 30.23 -3.97
N LEU A 228 4.22 29.69 -3.19
CA LEU A 228 2.84 29.48 -3.60
C LEU A 228 1.99 30.75 -3.46
N THR A 229 1.07 30.94 -4.40
CA THR A 229 -0.03 31.90 -4.29
C THR A 229 -1.09 31.40 -3.29
N PRO A 230 -2.01 32.25 -2.79
CA PRO A 230 -3.05 31.80 -1.87
C PRO A 230 -3.88 30.61 -2.37
N ARG A 231 -4.18 30.57 -3.68
CA ARG A 231 -4.87 29.43 -4.32
C ARG A 231 -4.05 28.15 -4.20
N GLN A 232 -2.79 28.22 -4.60
CA GLN A 232 -1.87 27.08 -4.61
C GLN A 232 -1.59 26.56 -3.20
N VAL A 233 -1.53 27.43 -2.18
CA VAL A 233 -1.41 26.99 -0.77
C VAL A 233 -2.58 26.10 -0.37
N ILE A 234 -3.81 26.47 -0.72
CA ILE A 234 -5.00 25.67 -0.36
C ILE A 234 -5.09 24.37 -1.15
N ASN A 235 -4.74 24.39 -2.44
CA ASN A 235 -4.69 23.16 -3.23
C ASN A 235 -3.58 22.20 -2.74
N SER A 236 -2.41 22.75 -2.39
CA SER A 236 -1.31 21.98 -1.80
C SER A 236 -1.66 21.44 -0.40
N PHE A 237 -2.45 22.20 0.40
CA PHE A 237 -3.02 21.72 1.66
C PHE A 237 -3.91 20.50 1.45
N PHE A 238 -4.84 20.51 0.48
CA PHE A 238 -5.66 19.32 0.20
C PHE A 238 -4.84 18.13 -0.31
N ASN A 239 -3.80 18.39 -1.11
CA ASN A 239 -2.89 17.35 -1.59
C ASN A 239 -2.15 16.68 -0.43
N ALA A 240 -1.64 17.47 0.51
CA ALA A 240 -0.99 16.96 1.70
C ALA A 240 -1.97 16.22 2.64
N LEU A 241 -3.21 16.72 2.75
CA LEU A 241 -4.25 16.08 3.55
C LEU A 241 -4.63 14.71 2.99
N GLY A 242 -4.75 14.57 1.66
CA GLY A 242 -5.01 13.28 1.01
C GLY A 242 -3.90 12.24 1.21
N ARG A 243 -2.68 12.68 1.52
CA ARG A 243 -1.50 11.81 1.77
C ARG A 243 -1.14 11.67 3.24
N ASN A 244 -1.93 12.24 4.15
CA ASN A 244 -1.63 12.31 5.59
C ASN A 244 -0.25 12.92 5.92
N ASP A 245 0.20 13.88 5.11
CA ASP A 245 1.49 14.56 5.25
C ASP A 245 1.39 15.73 6.26
N PHE A 246 1.20 15.38 7.52
CA PHE A 246 1.03 16.34 8.61
C PHE A 246 2.20 17.30 8.83
N PRO A 247 3.48 16.88 8.75
CA PRO A 247 4.62 17.79 8.88
C PRO A 247 4.53 18.95 7.89
N TYR A 248 4.17 18.65 6.63
CA TYR A 248 3.98 19.68 5.61
C TYR A 248 2.74 20.54 5.86
N ILE A 249 1.60 19.95 6.23
CA ILE A 249 0.39 20.71 6.60
C ILE A 249 0.72 21.73 7.68
N PHE A 250 1.46 21.33 8.73
CA PHE A 250 1.83 22.23 9.81
C PHE A 250 2.76 23.35 9.32
N SER A 251 3.66 23.07 8.38
CA SER A 251 4.50 24.11 7.75
C SER A 251 3.67 25.22 7.07
N LEU A 252 2.46 24.90 6.60
CA LEU A 252 1.52 25.85 5.99
C LEU A 252 0.77 26.70 7.03
N LEU A 253 0.71 26.28 8.30
CA LEU A 253 -0.04 27.00 9.34
C LEU A 253 0.71 28.23 9.86
N SER A 254 -0.02 29.27 10.24
CA SER A 254 0.55 30.40 10.98
C SER A 254 0.72 30.01 12.44
N GLY A 255 1.97 29.95 12.90
CA GLY A 255 2.30 29.61 14.30
C GLY A 255 1.77 30.62 15.32
N ARG A 256 1.29 31.78 14.87
CA ARG A 256 0.70 32.82 15.72
C ARG A 256 -0.78 32.62 16.00
N GLN A 257 -1.51 31.97 15.08
CA GLN A 257 -2.98 31.86 15.13
C GLN A 257 -3.45 30.41 15.21
N LEU A 258 -2.72 29.48 14.60
CA LEU A 258 -3.11 28.08 14.51
C LEU A 258 -1.89 27.18 14.71
N SER A 259 -1.62 26.81 15.97
CA SER A 259 -0.59 25.82 16.29
C SER A 259 -1.03 24.41 15.87
N PRO A 260 -0.11 23.46 15.67
CA PRO A 260 -0.46 22.07 15.37
C PRO A 260 -1.42 21.45 16.39
N SER A 261 -1.21 21.71 17.68
CA SER A 261 -2.10 21.22 18.75
C SER A 261 -3.53 21.76 18.61
N LEU A 262 -3.67 23.04 18.29
CA LEU A 262 -4.97 23.69 18.10
C LEU A 262 -5.64 23.23 16.80
N PHE A 263 -4.84 22.94 15.77
CA PHE A 263 -5.32 22.36 14.52
C PHE A 263 -5.97 21.00 14.76
N PHE A 264 -5.29 20.09 15.47
CA PHE A 264 -5.86 18.79 15.84
C PHE A 264 -7.14 18.92 16.66
N GLU A 265 -7.14 19.80 17.67
CA GLU A 265 -8.32 20.00 18.53
C GLU A 265 -9.53 20.51 17.75
N ARG A 266 -9.34 21.48 16.85
CA ARG A 266 -10.43 22.13 16.11
C ARG A 266 -10.85 21.40 14.84
N PHE A 267 -9.93 20.67 14.23
CA PHE A 267 -10.11 20.10 12.90
C PHE A 267 -9.85 18.59 12.87
N ALA A 268 -10.02 17.89 13.99
CA ALA A 268 -9.96 16.42 14.06
C ALA A 268 -10.83 15.74 12.99
N GLU A 269 -11.98 16.33 12.64
CA GLU A 269 -12.86 15.83 11.56
C GLU A 269 -12.20 15.80 10.18
N LEU A 270 -11.21 16.66 9.90
CA LEU A 270 -10.45 16.66 8.65
C LEU A 270 -9.38 15.57 8.62
N ILE A 271 -9.02 15.06 9.80
CA ILE A 271 -7.88 14.16 10.03
C ILE A 271 -8.40 12.75 10.35
N ASN A 272 -9.65 12.45 9.98
CA ASN A 272 -10.22 11.13 10.23
C ASN A 272 -9.54 10.11 9.30
N PRO A 273 -8.81 9.11 9.83
CA PRO A 273 -8.13 8.11 9.02
C PRO A 273 -9.10 7.27 8.16
N ASP A 274 -10.37 7.18 8.56
CA ASP A 274 -11.41 6.47 7.80
C ASP A 274 -12.04 7.33 6.69
N THR A 275 -11.51 8.55 6.46
CA THR A 275 -12.01 9.46 5.43
C THR A 275 -11.07 9.57 4.26
N ILE A 276 -11.64 9.42 3.07
CA ILE A 276 -10.94 9.53 1.80
C ILE A 276 -11.34 10.83 1.12
N ILE A 277 -10.36 11.60 0.63
CA ILE A 277 -10.62 12.81 -0.15
C ILE A 277 -10.69 12.44 -1.64
N LEU A 278 -11.83 12.68 -2.27
CA LEU A 278 -12.02 12.48 -3.72
C LEU A 278 -11.71 13.75 -4.50
N GLU A 279 -12.19 14.89 -4.01
CA GLU A 279 -11.93 16.19 -4.61
C GLU A 279 -11.66 17.22 -3.52
N GLY A 280 -10.73 18.13 -3.76
CA GLY A 280 -10.39 19.24 -2.87
C GLY A 280 -9.80 20.38 -3.67
N GLU A 281 -10.55 21.47 -3.85
CA GLU A 281 -10.16 22.56 -4.74
C GLU A 281 -10.52 23.94 -4.15
N ALA A 282 -9.59 24.89 -4.30
CA ALA A 282 -9.85 26.31 -4.12
C ALA A 282 -10.74 26.86 -5.25
N LYS A 283 -11.87 27.48 -4.91
CA LYS A 283 -12.82 28.05 -5.88
C LYS A 283 -12.56 29.53 -6.13
N GLU A 284 -12.64 30.37 -5.10
CA GLU A 284 -12.42 31.81 -5.22
C GLU A 284 -11.33 32.30 -4.28
N VAL A 285 -10.60 33.33 -4.71
CA VAL A 285 -9.59 34.01 -3.89
C VAL A 285 -9.94 35.50 -3.83
N GLN A 286 -10.09 36.03 -2.62
CA GLN A 286 -10.35 37.44 -2.37
C GLN A 286 -9.32 37.92 -1.34
N GLY A 287 -8.47 38.87 -1.68
CA GLY A 287 -7.39 39.26 -0.77
C GLY A 287 -6.77 40.63 -1.05
N THR A 288 -6.00 41.08 -0.08
CA THR A 288 -5.10 42.23 -0.14
C THR A 288 -3.65 41.75 -0.25
N ARG A 289 -2.68 42.66 -0.13
CA ARG A 289 -1.25 42.31 -0.18
C ARG A 289 -0.79 41.38 0.95
N ASN A 290 -1.41 41.47 2.14
CA ASN A 290 -0.94 40.77 3.34
C ASN A 290 -1.94 39.76 3.91
N THR A 291 -3.17 39.76 3.42
CA THR A 291 -4.24 38.86 3.86
C THR A 291 -5.03 38.36 2.67
N ALA A 292 -5.43 37.10 2.67
CA ALA A 292 -6.28 36.54 1.64
C ALA A 292 -7.36 35.65 2.26
N ARG A 293 -8.50 35.58 1.60
CA ARG A 293 -9.60 34.70 1.92
C ARG A 293 -9.83 33.79 0.73
N VAL A 294 -9.78 32.49 0.95
CA VAL A 294 -9.96 31.49 -0.11
C VAL A 294 -11.19 30.66 0.23
N THR A 295 -12.16 30.62 -0.68
CA THR A 295 -13.25 29.64 -0.59
C THR A 295 -12.81 28.36 -1.29
N ALA A 296 -13.16 27.22 -0.72
CA ALA A 296 -12.80 25.93 -1.24
C ALA A 296 -13.92 24.91 -1.03
N SER A 297 -13.94 23.87 -1.84
CA SER A 297 -14.85 22.74 -1.69
C SER A 297 -14.06 21.45 -1.58
N MET A 298 -14.57 20.52 -0.78
CA MET A 298 -14.05 19.17 -0.65
C MET A 298 -15.18 18.16 -0.76
N ILE A 299 -14.96 17.10 -1.54
CA ILE A 299 -15.79 15.90 -1.55
C ILE A 299 -15.00 14.78 -0.89
N ARG A 300 -15.58 14.16 0.13
CA ARG A 300 -14.96 13.04 0.85
C ARG A 300 -15.90 11.84 0.95
N VAL A 301 -15.32 10.67 1.08
CA VAL A 301 -16.02 9.43 1.44
C VAL A 301 -15.80 9.14 2.91
N GLU A 302 -16.88 8.86 3.62
CA GLU A 302 -16.87 8.45 5.02
C GLU A 302 -17.96 7.36 5.18
N ASN A 303 -17.59 6.16 5.65
CA ASN A 303 -18.53 5.05 5.84
C ASN A 303 -19.38 4.73 4.59
N HIS A 304 -18.76 4.64 3.41
CA HIS A 304 -19.40 4.43 2.10
C HIS A 304 -20.45 5.49 1.71
N LYS A 305 -20.41 6.66 2.35
CA LYS A 305 -21.28 7.80 2.04
C LYS A 305 -20.43 8.99 1.60
N PHE A 306 -20.98 9.75 0.66
CA PHE A 306 -20.30 10.89 0.08
C PHE A 306 -20.75 12.18 0.75
N TYR A 307 -19.79 13.02 1.11
CA TYR A 307 -20.06 14.29 1.78
C TYR A 307 -19.40 15.44 1.02
N SER A 308 -20.20 16.46 0.72
CA SER A 308 -19.72 17.75 0.22
C SER A 308 -19.52 18.70 1.38
N SER A 309 -18.36 19.36 1.41
CA SER A 309 -18.01 20.35 2.42
C SER A 309 -17.48 21.60 1.76
N GLU A 310 -17.98 22.77 2.16
CA GLU A 310 -17.38 24.05 1.78
C GLU A 310 -16.58 24.64 2.93
N TYR A 311 -15.41 25.16 2.61
CA TYR A 311 -14.49 25.79 3.55
C TYR A 311 -14.16 27.21 3.14
N ARG A 312 -13.79 27.99 4.15
CA ARG A 312 -13.22 29.32 3.98
C ARG A 312 -11.93 29.40 4.78
N PHE A 313 -10.83 29.56 4.06
CA PHE A 313 -9.50 29.70 4.63
C PHE A 313 -9.14 31.18 4.74
N TYR A 314 -8.57 31.58 5.87
CA TYR A 314 -7.97 32.89 6.06
C TYR A 314 -6.46 32.74 6.04
N LEU A 315 -5.81 33.38 5.07
CA LEU A 315 -4.37 33.33 4.89
C LEU A 315 -3.73 34.66 5.28
N LEU A 316 -2.54 34.56 5.86
CA LEU A 316 -1.68 35.67 6.24
C LEU A 316 -0.36 35.57 5.47
N TYR A 317 0.16 36.70 5.02
CA TYR A 317 1.50 36.76 4.43
C TYR A 317 2.54 37.01 5.53
N GLU A 318 3.35 36.00 5.84
CA GLU A 318 4.34 36.02 6.93
C GLU A 318 5.69 35.53 6.42
N SER A 319 6.74 36.33 6.66
CA SER A 319 8.13 35.98 6.34
C SER A 319 8.36 35.56 4.87
N GLY A 320 7.60 36.12 3.93
CA GLY A 320 7.70 35.82 2.50
C GLY A 320 6.83 34.67 2.00
N TYR A 321 5.98 34.09 2.87
CA TYR A 321 5.12 32.96 2.56
C TYR A 321 3.67 33.24 2.97
N TRP A 322 2.72 32.71 2.19
CA TRP A 322 1.32 32.65 2.60
C TRP A 322 1.14 31.49 3.58
N SER A 323 0.50 31.77 4.72
CA SER A 323 0.25 30.81 5.80
C SER A 323 -1.23 30.80 6.17
N ILE A 324 -1.78 29.64 6.53
CA ILE A 324 -3.17 29.47 6.97
C ILE A 324 -3.28 29.92 8.43
N GLY A 325 -4.03 31.00 8.66
CA GLY A 325 -4.30 31.54 9.99
C GLY A 325 -5.52 30.92 10.66
N ASP A 326 -6.58 30.64 9.89
CA ASP A 326 -7.79 29.99 10.40
C ASP A 326 -8.58 29.30 9.26
N ILE A 327 -9.46 28.37 9.62
CA ILE A 327 -10.29 27.59 8.70
C ILE A 327 -11.74 27.56 9.23
N ASP A 328 -12.69 28.05 8.43
CA ASP A 328 -14.12 27.96 8.74
C ASP A 328 -14.79 26.90 7.84
N LYS A 329 -15.44 25.89 8.44
CA LYS A 329 -16.34 24.97 7.74
C LYS A 329 -17.69 25.67 7.53
N CYS A 330 -17.99 26.02 6.29
CA CYS A 330 -19.20 26.77 5.92
C CYS A 330 -20.42 25.85 5.74
N SER A 331 -20.22 24.65 5.20
CA SER A 331 -21.30 23.69 4.96
C SER A 331 -20.80 22.25 5.05
N TYR A 332 -21.72 21.34 5.38
CA TYR A 332 -21.50 19.89 5.40
C TYR A 332 -22.79 19.20 4.97
N GLN A 333 -22.78 18.53 3.83
CA GLN A 333 -23.98 17.94 3.25
C GLN A 333 -23.69 16.54 2.73
N LEU A 334 -24.58 15.61 3.06
CA LEU A 334 -24.59 14.28 2.45
C LEU A 334 -25.02 14.43 0.99
N ILE A 335 -24.20 13.93 0.08
CA ILE A 335 -24.54 13.81 -1.34
C ILE A 335 -25.30 12.51 -1.52
N ASP A 336 -26.50 12.58 -2.11
CA ASP A 336 -27.19 11.40 -2.60
C ASP A 336 -26.51 10.94 -3.91
N PRO A 337 -25.82 9.79 -3.92
CA PRO A 337 -25.14 9.30 -5.12
C PRO A 337 -26.10 8.96 -6.27
N HIS A 338 -27.40 8.74 -5.98
CA HIS A 338 -28.41 8.43 -6.98
C HIS A 338 -29.11 9.69 -7.55
N SER A 339 -28.77 10.87 -7.04
CA SER A 339 -29.24 12.12 -7.61
C SER A 339 -28.62 12.32 -9.00
N ALA A 340 -29.46 12.60 -10.01
CA ALA A 340 -28.99 12.91 -11.37
C ALA A 340 -28.10 14.17 -11.46
N GLN A 341 -28.01 14.94 -10.37
CA GLN A 341 -27.13 16.11 -10.26
C GLN A 341 -25.81 15.79 -9.54
N SER A 342 -25.64 14.57 -9.01
CA SER A 342 -24.42 14.15 -8.35
C SER A 342 -23.35 13.84 -9.39
N PRO A 343 -22.15 14.43 -9.31
CA PRO A 343 -21.05 14.07 -10.20
C PRO A 343 -20.58 12.62 -9.97
N LEU A 344 -21.03 11.99 -8.88
CA LEU A 344 -20.75 10.61 -8.47
C LEU A 344 -21.77 9.60 -9.04
N SER A 345 -22.84 10.07 -9.69
CA SER A 345 -23.86 9.21 -10.31
C SER A 345 -23.44 8.68 -11.67
N ALA A 346 -22.45 9.31 -12.30
CA ALA A 346 -21.91 8.88 -13.58
C ALA A 346 -21.10 7.60 -13.40
N PRO A 347 -21.36 6.55 -14.20
CA PRO A 347 -20.53 5.36 -14.18
C PRO A 347 -19.11 5.69 -14.66
N THR A 348 -18.14 4.97 -14.12
CA THR A 348 -16.76 5.02 -14.62
C THR A 348 -16.52 3.83 -15.54
N PHE A 349 -15.90 4.08 -16.69
CA PHE A 349 -15.61 3.04 -17.67
C PHE A 349 -14.22 2.48 -17.42
N CYS A 350 -14.13 1.16 -17.37
CA CYS A 350 -12.89 0.44 -17.15
C CYS A 350 -12.65 -0.57 -18.27
N ARG A 351 -11.40 -0.66 -18.74
CA ARG A 351 -10.96 -1.72 -19.65
C ARG A 351 -9.74 -2.40 -19.07
N VAL A 352 -9.80 -3.73 -19.00
CA VAL A 352 -8.76 -4.58 -18.42
C VAL A 352 -8.01 -5.31 -19.54
N TYR A 353 -6.71 -5.39 -19.41
CA TYR A 353 -5.80 -6.09 -20.32
C TYR A 353 -4.86 -7.01 -19.55
N GLU A 354 -4.37 -8.04 -20.22
CA GLU A 354 -3.25 -8.87 -19.80
C GLU A 354 -1.97 -8.35 -20.47
N ILE A 355 -0.92 -8.12 -19.68
CA ILE A 355 0.39 -7.64 -20.12
C ILE A 355 1.22 -8.84 -20.59
N LEU A 356 1.68 -8.79 -21.83
CA LEU A 356 2.57 -9.79 -22.42
C LEU A 356 4.04 -9.34 -22.39
N ASP A 357 4.26 -8.03 -22.57
CA ASP A 357 5.58 -7.41 -22.57
C ASP A 357 5.50 -6.04 -21.89
N ILE A 358 6.16 -5.92 -20.73
CA ILE A 358 6.12 -4.71 -19.92
C ILE A 358 7.05 -3.61 -20.46
N GLU A 359 8.18 -3.99 -21.07
CA GLU A 359 9.16 -3.04 -21.60
C GLU A 359 8.56 -2.30 -22.80
N GLU A 360 7.96 -3.04 -23.73
CA GLU A 360 7.27 -2.47 -24.89
C GLU A 360 6.08 -1.58 -24.46
N LEU A 361 5.34 -1.99 -23.41
CA LEU A 361 4.24 -1.19 -22.87
C LEU A 361 4.72 0.16 -22.32
N PHE A 362 5.82 0.19 -21.57
CA PHE A 362 6.38 1.44 -21.06
C PHE A 362 6.84 2.37 -22.19
N GLU A 363 7.45 1.85 -23.26
CA GLU A 363 7.84 2.68 -24.43
C GLU A 363 6.64 3.37 -25.11
N ILE A 364 5.46 2.75 -25.10
CA ILE A 364 4.22 3.36 -25.62
C ILE A 364 3.71 4.42 -24.66
N LEU A 365 3.66 4.10 -23.36
CA LEU A 365 3.15 5.00 -22.33
C LEU A 365 4.00 6.27 -22.23
N GLU A 366 5.32 6.20 -22.42
CA GLU A 366 6.21 7.36 -22.48
C GLU A 366 5.87 8.37 -23.59
N ARG A 367 5.17 7.93 -24.65
CA ARG A 367 4.73 8.82 -25.76
C ARG A 367 3.43 9.56 -25.42
N VAL A 368 2.74 9.19 -24.35
CA VAL A 368 1.50 9.82 -23.94
C VAL A 368 1.82 11.13 -23.23
N ASP A 369 1.40 12.24 -23.83
CA ASP A 369 1.56 13.56 -23.23
C ASP A 369 0.85 13.64 -21.86
N ASN A 370 1.51 14.28 -20.89
CA ASN A 370 0.98 14.52 -19.55
C ASN A 370 0.60 13.25 -18.75
N ILE A 371 1.22 12.11 -19.08
CA ILE A 371 1.21 10.94 -18.19
C ILE A 371 2.20 11.17 -17.05
N ARG A 372 1.80 10.81 -15.84
CA ARG A 372 2.68 10.82 -14.68
C ARG A 372 2.37 9.66 -13.77
N GLU A 373 3.39 9.19 -13.08
CA GLU A 373 3.20 8.32 -11.93
C GLU A 373 2.50 9.08 -10.80
N VAL A 374 1.57 8.42 -10.09
CA VAL A 374 0.82 8.92 -8.93
C VAL A 374 1.33 8.26 -7.66
N GLU A 375 1.43 6.94 -7.65
CA GLU A 375 1.90 6.12 -6.54
C GLU A 375 2.35 4.74 -7.03
N GLU A 376 3.27 4.12 -6.28
CA GLU A 376 3.57 2.69 -6.42
C GLU A 376 2.55 1.86 -5.64
N LEU A 377 2.08 0.81 -6.28
CA LEU A 377 1.18 -0.17 -5.69
C LEU A 377 2.01 -1.40 -5.27
N PRO A 378 1.54 -2.22 -4.29
CA PRO A 378 2.28 -3.40 -3.82
C PRO A 378 2.71 -4.37 -4.94
N CYS A 379 1.95 -4.43 -6.03
CA CYS A 379 2.27 -5.26 -7.19
C CYS A 379 2.39 -4.46 -8.50
N GLY A 380 2.54 -3.13 -8.46
CA GLY A 380 2.73 -2.35 -9.69
C GLY A 380 2.72 -0.83 -9.51
N THR A 381 2.15 -0.09 -10.46
CA THR A 381 2.26 1.37 -10.52
C THR A 381 0.94 2.00 -10.99
N HIS A 382 0.52 3.06 -10.31
CA HIS A 382 -0.59 3.89 -10.75
C HIS A 382 -0.06 5.11 -11.52
N LEU A 383 -0.42 5.21 -12.80
CA LEU A 383 -0.18 6.36 -13.67
C LEU A 383 -1.48 7.14 -13.91
N ARG A 384 -1.36 8.45 -14.15
CA ARG A 384 -2.48 9.34 -14.45
C ARG A 384 -2.18 10.24 -15.63
N ILE A 385 -3.13 10.33 -16.54
CA ILE A 385 -3.11 11.23 -17.70
C ILE A 385 -4.03 12.42 -17.39
N SER A 386 -3.53 13.65 -17.51
CA SER A 386 -4.27 14.87 -17.13
C SER A 386 -4.31 15.91 -18.26
N TYR A 387 -5.33 16.78 -18.25
CA TYR A 387 -5.47 17.85 -19.26
C TYR A 387 -4.48 19.01 -19.10
N PHE A 388 -3.91 19.19 -17.91
CA PHE A 388 -3.13 20.37 -17.56
C PHE A 388 -1.83 20.00 -16.87
N ASP A 389 -0.80 20.84 -17.09
CA ASP A 389 0.45 20.80 -16.33
C ASP A 389 0.24 21.15 -14.86
N ASP A 390 1.06 20.55 -14.02
CA ASP A 390 0.95 20.53 -12.56
C ASP A 390 1.39 21.87 -11.92
N ASN A 391 0.62 22.93 -12.15
CA ASN A 391 0.89 24.26 -11.60
C ASN A 391 0.15 24.55 -10.28
N PHE A 392 -0.51 23.54 -9.69
CA PHE A 392 -1.31 23.64 -8.45
C PHE A 392 -2.40 24.73 -8.47
N ASN A 393 -2.80 25.25 -9.63
CA ASN A 393 -3.97 26.12 -9.74
C ASN A 393 -5.28 25.32 -9.65
N LEU A 394 -5.21 24.04 -10.00
CA LEU A 394 -6.26 23.06 -9.81
C LEU A 394 -6.02 22.27 -8.52
N GLY A 395 -7.10 21.79 -7.93
CA GLY A 395 -7.10 21.05 -6.67
C GLY A 395 -6.73 19.58 -6.83
N VAL A 396 -6.79 18.84 -5.72
CA VAL A 396 -6.81 17.39 -5.73
C VAL A 396 -8.11 16.96 -6.39
N SER A 397 -8.03 16.08 -7.38
CA SER A 397 -9.20 15.67 -8.10
C SER A 397 -9.08 14.23 -8.58
N PHE A 398 -10.12 13.46 -8.30
CA PHE A 398 -10.35 12.14 -8.87
C PHE A 398 -11.03 12.23 -10.24
N MET A 399 -11.94 13.19 -10.45
CA MET A 399 -12.77 13.24 -11.66
C MET A 399 -12.43 14.44 -12.56
N SER A 400 -12.40 15.63 -11.98
CA SER A 400 -12.19 16.88 -12.71
C SER A 400 -10.74 17.03 -13.19
N GLY A 401 -10.52 17.17 -14.51
CA GLY A 401 -9.19 17.40 -15.09
C GLY A 401 -8.35 16.14 -15.36
N VAL A 402 -8.86 14.96 -14.98
CA VAL A 402 -8.27 13.65 -15.26
C VAL A 402 -8.83 13.12 -16.58
N ILE A 403 -7.95 12.69 -17.49
CA ILE A 403 -8.30 12.06 -18.76
C ILE A 403 -8.55 10.56 -18.52
N ALA A 404 -7.55 9.91 -17.95
CA ALA A 404 -7.62 8.50 -17.57
C ALA A 404 -6.61 8.21 -16.45
N ASP A 405 -6.95 7.23 -15.63
CA ASP A 405 -6.04 6.54 -14.74
C ASP A 405 -5.61 5.22 -15.42
N VAL A 406 -4.32 4.93 -15.37
CA VAL A 406 -3.68 3.78 -16.01
C VAL A 406 -2.94 3.02 -14.91
N ILE A 407 -3.41 1.83 -14.58
CA ILE A 407 -2.87 1.01 -13.50
C ILE A 407 -2.15 -0.19 -14.11
N LEU A 408 -0.88 -0.33 -13.80
CA LEU A 408 -0.09 -1.52 -14.05
C LEU A 408 -0.06 -2.30 -12.74
N ASN A 409 -0.52 -3.55 -12.72
CA ASN A 409 -0.58 -4.36 -11.51
C ASN A 409 -0.24 -5.81 -11.86
N GLY A 410 1.01 -6.21 -11.64
CA GLY A 410 1.53 -7.51 -12.04
C GLY A 410 1.47 -7.70 -13.55
N ASP A 411 0.70 -8.69 -13.98
CA ASP A 411 0.42 -9.00 -15.38
C ASP A 411 -0.88 -8.34 -15.89
N GLU A 412 -1.47 -7.43 -15.13
CA GLU A 412 -2.72 -6.74 -15.48
C GLU A 412 -2.48 -5.25 -15.78
N LEU A 413 -3.09 -4.75 -16.86
CA LEU A 413 -3.20 -3.32 -17.17
C LEU A 413 -4.68 -2.93 -17.10
N VAL A 414 -4.99 -1.90 -16.33
CA VAL A 414 -6.36 -1.38 -16.18
C VAL A 414 -6.40 0.09 -16.55
N ILE A 415 -7.28 0.45 -17.47
CA ILE A 415 -7.53 1.84 -17.85
C ILE A 415 -8.89 2.23 -17.31
N ILE A 416 -8.92 3.30 -16.52
CA ILE A 416 -10.12 3.84 -15.89
C ILE A 416 -10.35 5.26 -16.41
N SER A 417 -11.54 5.55 -16.94
CA SER A 417 -11.88 6.90 -17.41
C SER A 417 -13.37 7.19 -17.23
N PRO A 418 -13.75 8.44 -16.92
CA PRO A 418 -15.16 8.87 -16.96
C PRO A 418 -15.72 8.92 -18.40
N ASN A 419 -14.87 8.85 -19.43
CA ASN A 419 -15.27 8.95 -20.84
C ASN A 419 -14.91 7.68 -21.63
N SER A 420 -15.93 6.99 -22.14
CA SER A 420 -15.73 5.78 -22.95
C SER A 420 -14.97 6.01 -24.26
N ALA A 421 -15.03 7.23 -24.82
CA ALA A 421 -14.27 7.59 -26.01
C ALA A 421 -12.76 7.57 -25.72
N THR A 422 -12.35 8.07 -24.56
CA THR A 422 -10.94 8.06 -24.12
C THR A 422 -10.40 6.65 -23.95
N ILE A 423 -11.19 5.72 -23.40
CA ILE A 423 -10.82 4.29 -23.33
C ILE A 423 -10.57 3.73 -24.74
N SER A 424 -11.40 4.13 -25.71
CA SER A 424 -11.25 3.69 -27.09
C SER A 424 -9.99 4.28 -27.74
N ASP A 425 -9.70 5.56 -27.52
CA ASP A 425 -8.50 6.22 -28.04
C ASP A 425 -7.22 5.56 -27.51
N ILE A 426 -7.14 5.29 -26.19
CA ILE A 426 -5.98 4.61 -25.61
C ILE A 426 -5.90 3.15 -26.09
N HIS A 427 -7.05 2.48 -26.26
CA HIS A 427 -7.07 1.14 -26.84
C HIS A 427 -6.52 1.10 -28.27
N HIS A 428 -6.86 2.09 -29.10
CA HIS A 428 -6.30 2.22 -30.44
C HIS A 428 -4.79 2.42 -30.38
N LEU A 429 -4.30 3.27 -29.48
CA LEU A 429 -2.85 3.46 -29.26
C LEU A 429 -2.15 2.14 -28.92
N LEU A 430 -2.73 1.33 -28.02
CA LEU A 430 -2.15 0.07 -27.58
C LEU A 430 -2.18 -1.02 -28.67
N ASN A 431 -3.29 -1.13 -29.42
CA ASN A 431 -3.51 -2.22 -30.38
C ASN A 431 -3.00 -1.92 -31.81
N GLU A 432 -2.92 -0.67 -32.24
CA GLU A 432 -2.45 -0.34 -33.58
C GLU A 432 -0.92 -0.43 -33.69
N GLU A 433 -0.22 -0.23 -32.57
CA GLU A 433 1.24 -0.18 -32.56
C GLU A 433 1.90 -1.50 -32.12
N THR A 434 1.25 -2.33 -31.28
CA THR A 434 1.95 -3.45 -30.60
C THR A 434 1.09 -4.68 -30.29
N THR A 435 1.75 -5.75 -29.81
CA THR A 435 1.12 -6.91 -29.14
C THR A 435 1.44 -6.95 -27.64
N ALA A 436 1.86 -5.83 -27.05
CA ALA A 436 2.30 -5.76 -25.65
C ALA A 436 1.18 -6.14 -24.66
N VAL A 437 -0.07 -5.98 -25.06
CA VAL A 437 -1.25 -6.24 -24.23
C VAL A 437 -2.36 -6.96 -24.99
N ILE A 438 -3.17 -7.76 -24.28
CA ILE A 438 -4.38 -8.40 -24.81
C ILE A 438 -5.61 -7.95 -23.99
N PRO A 439 -6.68 -7.46 -24.62
CA PRO A 439 -7.89 -7.08 -23.89
C PRO A 439 -8.57 -8.30 -23.25
N ARG A 440 -8.91 -8.18 -21.95
CA ARG A 440 -9.65 -9.18 -21.18
C ARG A 440 -11.13 -8.88 -21.07
N GLY A 441 -11.47 -7.62 -20.76
CA GLY A 441 -12.86 -7.24 -20.52
C GLY A 441 -13.10 -5.74 -20.44
N ASP A 442 -14.35 -5.36 -20.69
CA ASP A 442 -14.88 -4.00 -20.58
C ASP A 442 -15.93 -3.96 -19.47
N TYR A 443 -15.78 -3.01 -18.55
CA TYR A 443 -16.58 -2.94 -17.34
C TYR A 443 -17.09 -1.51 -17.11
N GLU A 444 -18.31 -1.44 -16.56
CA GLU A 444 -18.92 -0.20 -16.10
C GLU A 444 -19.08 -0.32 -14.58
N VAL A 445 -18.33 0.50 -13.84
CA VAL A 445 -18.24 0.38 -12.38
C VAL A 445 -18.61 1.67 -11.68
N SER A 446 -18.97 1.54 -10.42
CA SER A 446 -19.15 2.70 -9.54
C SER A 446 -17.81 3.37 -9.24
N LEU A 447 -17.83 4.67 -8.95
CA LEU A 447 -16.64 5.41 -8.53
C LEU A 447 -15.94 4.78 -7.31
N MET A 448 -16.73 4.22 -6.38
CA MET A 448 -16.20 3.56 -5.19
C MET A 448 -15.39 2.31 -5.55
N THR A 449 -15.86 1.54 -6.51
CA THR A 449 -15.18 0.32 -6.98
C THR A 449 -13.87 0.69 -7.68
N ALA A 450 -13.88 1.72 -8.54
CA ALA A 450 -12.66 2.23 -9.18
C ALA A 450 -11.65 2.75 -8.14
N TYR A 451 -12.12 3.47 -7.12
CA TYR A 451 -11.26 3.99 -6.05
C TYR A 451 -10.64 2.87 -5.20
N ALA A 452 -11.44 1.85 -4.83
CA ALA A 452 -10.93 0.71 -4.06
C ALA A 452 -9.81 -0.04 -4.80
N TYR A 453 -9.86 -0.07 -6.14
CA TYR A 453 -8.77 -0.62 -6.95
C TYR A 453 -7.53 0.27 -6.93
N LEU A 454 -7.74 1.57 -7.16
CA LEU A 454 -6.66 2.55 -7.26
C LEU A 454 -5.82 2.61 -5.99
N GLY A 455 -6.43 2.47 -4.82
CA GLY A 455 -5.70 2.42 -3.54
C GLY A 455 -4.81 1.19 -3.35
N GLY A 456 -4.54 0.38 -4.38
CA GLY A 456 -3.55 -0.69 -4.39
C GLY A 456 -3.87 -1.87 -3.50
N GLN A 457 -5.11 -1.95 -3.02
CA GLN A 457 -5.48 -2.98 -2.05
C GLN A 457 -5.68 -4.34 -2.73
N TYR A 458 -6.08 -4.39 -3.99
CA TYR A 458 -6.46 -5.63 -4.68
C TYR A 458 -5.42 -6.05 -5.73
N ILE A 459 -5.14 -7.34 -5.79
CA ILE A 459 -4.16 -7.92 -6.75
C ILE A 459 -4.71 -7.99 -8.18
N SER A 460 -6.03 -8.10 -8.35
CA SER A 460 -6.69 -8.07 -9.67
C SER A 460 -7.95 -7.21 -9.64
N PHE A 461 -8.22 -6.50 -10.74
CA PHE A 461 -9.42 -5.69 -10.89
C PHE A 461 -10.70 -6.52 -10.86
N GLU A 462 -10.68 -7.72 -11.44
CA GLU A 462 -11.87 -8.59 -11.46
C GLU A 462 -12.27 -9.05 -10.05
N ASP A 463 -11.33 -9.05 -9.09
CA ASP A 463 -11.64 -9.30 -7.68
C ASP A 463 -12.60 -8.24 -7.12
N LEU A 464 -12.61 -7.01 -7.62
CA LEU A 464 -13.52 -5.96 -7.15
C LEU A 464 -14.93 -6.07 -7.76
N LEU A 465 -15.03 -6.64 -8.95
CA LEU A 465 -16.30 -6.77 -9.68
C LEU A 465 -17.25 -7.79 -9.05
N TYR A 466 -16.76 -8.63 -8.14
CA TYR A 466 -17.59 -9.59 -7.37
C TYR A 466 -18.59 -8.94 -6.39
N GLN A 467 -18.71 -7.61 -6.36
CA GLN A 467 -19.68 -6.87 -5.54
C GLN A 467 -21.10 -6.77 -6.18
N GLY A 468 -21.28 -7.10 -7.46
CA GLY A 468 -22.54 -6.88 -8.20
C GLY A 468 -23.64 -7.94 -7.95
N GLU A 469 -24.91 -7.51 -8.03
CA GLU A 469 -26.12 -8.34 -7.87
C GLU A 469 -26.22 -9.51 -8.88
N ASP A 470 -25.44 -9.46 -9.97
CA ASP A 470 -25.58 -10.34 -11.13
C ASP A 470 -24.62 -11.55 -11.16
N ASN A 471 -23.75 -11.79 -10.16
CA ASN A 471 -22.90 -12.99 -10.18
C ASN A 471 -22.73 -13.75 -8.85
N SER A 472 -22.73 -15.08 -9.02
CA SER A 472 -23.29 -16.10 -8.12
C SER A 472 -22.28 -16.91 -7.29
N ILE A 473 -21.09 -16.41 -6.95
CA ILE A 473 -20.09 -17.28 -6.31
C ILE A 473 -20.44 -17.61 -4.85
N TYR A 474 -21.01 -16.66 -4.10
CA TYR A 474 -21.48 -16.84 -2.73
C TYR A 474 -22.96 -16.47 -2.60
N ASP A 475 -23.83 -17.45 -2.85
CA ASP A 475 -25.30 -17.34 -2.75
C ASP A 475 -25.79 -16.86 -1.36
N ASP A 476 -24.94 -16.93 -0.34
CA ASP A 476 -25.26 -16.59 1.05
C ASP A 476 -24.71 -15.25 1.54
N GLY A 477 -24.03 -14.48 0.68
CA GLY A 477 -23.47 -13.16 0.98
C GLY A 477 -22.22 -13.18 1.88
N MET A 478 -21.66 -14.36 2.19
CA MET A 478 -20.49 -14.51 3.06
C MET A 478 -19.21 -14.62 2.22
N ARG A 479 -18.56 -13.49 2.01
CA ARG A 479 -17.29 -13.39 1.26
C ARG A 479 -16.10 -13.37 2.20
N LEU A 480 -15.13 -14.26 1.99
CA LEU A 480 -13.86 -14.23 2.71
C LEU A 480 -12.85 -13.39 1.91
N ILE A 481 -12.41 -12.28 2.49
CA ILE A 481 -11.34 -11.42 1.94
C ILE A 481 -10.06 -11.77 2.67
N THR A 482 -8.96 -11.93 1.93
CA THR A 482 -7.66 -12.30 2.49
C THR A 482 -6.63 -11.23 2.16
N THR A 483 -5.97 -10.71 3.18
CA THR A 483 -4.79 -9.88 3.06
C THR A 483 -3.55 -10.73 3.25
N ARG A 484 -2.54 -10.55 2.38
CA ARG A 484 -1.27 -11.26 2.45
C ARG A 484 -0.17 -10.32 2.92
N TYR A 485 0.69 -10.85 3.78
CA TYR A 485 1.89 -10.17 4.25
C TYR A 485 3.11 -11.08 4.14
N LEU A 486 4.25 -10.47 3.82
CA LEU A 486 5.56 -11.09 3.93
C LEU A 486 6.12 -10.84 5.34
N ILE A 487 6.77 -11.85 5.91
CA ILE A 487 7.29 -11.84 7.28
C ILE A 487 8.78 -11.50 7.26
N LYS A 488 9.14 -10.36 7.85
CA LYS A 488 10.54 -9.96 8.11
C LYS A 488 11.05 -10.54 9.42
N ASP A 489 10.23 -10.51 10.48
CA ASP A 489 10.56 -11.11 11.78
C ASP A 489 9.49 -12.12 12.23
N ARG A 490 9.81 -13.41 12.09
CA ARG A 490 8.88 -14.49 12.44
C ARG A 490 8.57 -14.54 13.94
N GLU A 491 9.53 -14.23 14.81
CA GLU A 491 9.33 -14.36 16.25
C GLU A 491 8.31 -13.33 16.75
N GLN A 492 8.45 -12.09 16.28
CA GLN A 492 7.51 -11.01 16.62
C GLN A 492 6.12 -11.26 16.01
N VAL A 493 6.04 -11.69 14.75
CA VAL A 493 4.75 -12.00 14.11
C VAL A 493 4.03 -13.14 14.82
N VAL A 494 4.73 -14.22 15.17
CA VAL A 494 4.12 -15.31 15.93
C VAL A 494 3.64 -14.81 17.29
N LYS A 495 4.43 -13.98 17.98
CA LYS A 495 4.03 -13.41 19.27
C LYS A 495 2.75 -12.57 19.14
N ARG A 496 2.63 -11.70 18.12
CA ARG A 496 1.44 -10.89 17.87
C ARG A 496 0.20 -11.75 17.61
N ILE A 497 0.31 -12.75 16.73
CA ILE A 497 -0.81 -13.66 16.45
C ILE A 497 -1.21 -14.43 17.72
N GLU A 498 -0.23 -14.83 18.54
CA GLU A 498 -0.48 -15.52 19.81
C GLU A 498 -1.18 -14.65 20.86
N GLU A 499 -1.03 -13.32 20.81
CA GLU A 499 -1.73 -12.35 21.66
C GLU A 499 -3.20 -12.15 21.23
N LEU A 500 -3.48 -12.19 19.93
CA LEU A 500 -4.81 -11.93 19.37
C LEU A 500 -5.72 -13.17 19.32
N LYS A 501 -5.14 -14.36 19.19
CA LYS A 501 -5.89 -15.58 18.87
C LYS A 501 -6.67 -16.18 20.06
N ASN A 502 -7.63 -17.02 19.70
CA ASN A 502 -8.34 -17.90 20.64
C ASN A 502 -8.19 -19.39 20.35
N ILE A 503 -7.97 -19.79 19.08
CA ILE A 503 -7.75 -21.19 18.70
C ILE A 503 -6.46 -21.30 17.86
N LYS A 504 -5.68 -22.36 18.09
CA LYS A 504 -4.49 -22.71 17.29
C LYS A 504 -4.63 -24.14 16.77
N ILE A 505 -4.53 -24.29 15.46
CA ILE A 505 -4.51 -25.59 14.79
C ILE A 505 -3.18 -25.70 14.05
N LYS A 506 -2.39 -26.71 14.42
CA LYS A 506 -1.22 -27.07 13.64
C LYS A 506 -1.70 -27.98 12.52
N LEU A 507 -1.67 -27.46 11.30
CA LEU A 507 -1.78 -28.29 10.10
C LEU A 507 -0.45 -29.06 9.95
N ASP A 508 -0.23 -29.75 8.83
CA ASP A 508 1.07 -30.33 8.48
C ASP A 508 2.26 -29.47 8.94
N ASN A 509 3.43 -30.07 9.17
CA ASN A 509 4.64 -29.44 9.72
C ASN A 509 5.12 -28.09 9.09
N SER A 510 4.47 -27.58 8.04
CA SER A 510 4.76 -26.32 7.35
C SER A 510 3.79 -25.17 7.61
N TYR A 511 2.57 -25.41 8.11
CA TYR A 511 1.55 -24.35 8.25
C TYR A 511 0.93 -24.35 9.64
N THR A 512 0.58 -23.17 10.15
CA THR A 512 -0.17 -23.06 11.40
C THR A 512 -1.33 -22.10 11.21
N LEU A 513 -2.52 -22.56 11.55
CA LEU A 513 -3.75 -21.80 11.46
C LEU A 513 -4.14 -21.28 12.84
N TYR A 514 -4.60 -20.03 12.88
CA TYR A 514 -5.12 -19.40 14.08
C TYR A 514 -6.49 -18.78 13.80
N TYR A 515 -7.39 -18.88 14.77
CA TYR A 515 -8.68 -18.20 14.73
C TYR A 515 -8.82 -17.23 15.88
N GLN A 516 -9.24 -16.01 15.57
CA GLN A 516 -9.70 -15.01 16.52
C GLN A 516 -11.23 -15.03 16.58
N ILE A 517 -11.75 -15.19 17.79
CA ILE A 517 -13.19 -15.33 18.05
C ILE A 517 -13.59 -14.31 19.11
N VAL A 518 -14.28 -13.24 18.73
CA VAL A 518 -14.68 -12.19 19.66
C VAL A 518 -16.00 -12.57 20.33
N LYS A 519 -16.15 -12.24 21.61
CA LYS A 519 -17.42 -12.42 22.32
C LYS A 519 -18.23 -11.13 22.21
N GLU A 520 -19.24 -11.13 21.36
CA GLU A 520 -20.22 -10.03 21.27
C GLU A 520 -21.60 -10.54 21.66
N SER A 521 -22.33 -9.76 22.47
CA SER A 521 -23.73 -10.04 22.81
C SER A 521 -24.01 -11.44 23.37
N GLY A 522 -23.03 -12.06 24.05
CA GLY A 522 -23.16 -13.39 24.65
C GLY A 522 -22.91 -14.58 23.71
N SER A 523 -22.58 -14.34 22.43
CA SER A 523 -22.16 -15.36 21.47
C SER A 523 -20.69 -15.22 21.08
N SER A 524 -20.02 -16.34 20.83
CA SER A 524 -18.66 -16.40 20.29
C SER A 524 -18.73 -16.25 18.77
N ASN A 525 -18.34 -15.09 18.25
CA ASN A 525 -18.40 -14.75 16.83
C ASN A 525 -17.01 -14.83 16.20
N PHE A 526 -16.93 -15.41 15.00
CA PHE A 526 -15.72 -15.33 14.19
C PHE A 526 -15.37 -13.87 13.89
N PHE A 527 -14.10 -13.54 14.03
CA PHE A 527 -13.57 -12.23 13.65
C PHE A 527 -12.56 -12.36 12.51
N ALA A 528 -11.46 -13.09 12.72
CA ALA A 528 -10.40 -13.25 11.74
C ALA A 528 -9.73 -14.64 11.78
N GLU A 529 -9.19 -15.04 10.63
CA GLU A 529 -8.32 -16.20 10.44
C GLU A 529 -6.90 -15.76 10.10
N TYR A 530 -5.90 -16.34 10.76
CA TYR A 530 -4.49 -16.13 10.44
C TYR A 530 -3.87 -17.45 9.98
N LEU A 531 -3.50 -17.54 8.71
CA LEU A 531 -2.78 -18.68 8.16
C LEU A 531 -1.29 -18.33 8.05
N LEU A 532 -0.48 -18.95 8.91
CA LEU A 532 0.95 -18.72 8.99
C LEU A 532 1.72 -19.76 8.16
N GLY A 533 2.39 -19.29 7.11
CA GLY A 533 3.35 -20.04 6.31
C GLY A 533 4.78 -19.99 6.88
N SER A 534 5.78 -20.26 6.03
CA SER A 534 7.20 -20.19 6.41
C SER A 534 7.69 -18.73 6.51
N ASN A 535 7.40 -17.92 5.50
CA ASN A 535 7.84 -16.53 5.40
C ASN A 535 6.68 -15.57 5.10
N TRP A 536 5.44 -16.03 5.17
CA TRP A 536 4.26 -15.19 4.89
C TRP A 536 3.15 -15.49 5.90
N VAL A 537 2.22 -14.56 6.04
CA VAL A 537 0.98 -14.71 6.80
C VAL A 537 -0.19 -14.15 6.02
N ASN A 538 -1.28 -14.90 5.99
CA ASN A 538 -2.54 -14.45 5.43
C ASN A 538 -3.51 -14.14 6.57
N VAL A 539 -4.12 -12.97 6.51
CA VAL A 539 -5.19 -12.53 7.41
C VAL A 539 -6.48 -12.56 6.62
N SER A 540 -7.47 -13.34 7.05
CA SER A 540 -8.74 -13.48 6.34
C SER A 540 -9.92 -13.13 7.24
N ALA A 541 -10.86 -12.35 6.72
CA ALA A 541 -12.08 -11.96 7.44
C ALA A 541 -13.28 -11.87 6.48
N PHE A 542 -14.50 -11.83 7.02
CA PHE A 542 -15.70 -11.81 6.20
C PHE A 542 -16.12 -10.37 5.84
N GLY A 543 -15.90 -9.98 4.57
CA GLY A 543 -16.23 -8.65 4.07
C GLY A 543 -15.20 -7.57 4.43
N GLU A 544 -15.37 -6.39 3.82
CA GLU A 544 -14.39 -5.28 3.87
C GLU A 544 -14.28 -4.64 5.26
N GLN A 545 -15.40 -4.50 5.98
CA GLN A 545 -15.38 -3.92 7.31
C GLN A 545 -14.57 -4.76 8.29
N ASP A 546 -14.83 -6.07 8.35
CA ASP A 546 -14.14 -6.97 9.28
C ASP A 546 -12.66 -7.11 8.93
N ILE A 547 -12.30 -7.17 7.64
CA ILE A 547 -10.88 -7.26 7.25
C ILE A 547 -10.14 -5.97 7.60
N ASN A 548 -10.74 -4.79 7.39
CA ASN A 548 -10.10 -3.52 7.75
C ASN A 548 -9.87 -3.42 9.27
N MET A 549 -10.85 -3.83 10.09
CA MET A 549 -10.68 -3.88 11.55
C MET A 549 -9.63 -4.93 11.97
N ALA A 550 -9.66 -6.12 11.37
CA ALA A 550 -8.68 -7.17 11.65
C ALA A 550 -7.26 -6.76 11.28
N ARG A 551 -7.09 -6.01 10.18
CA ARG A 551 -5.83 -5.41 9.77
C ARG A 551 -5.37 -4.36 10.78
N GLN A 552 -6.23 -3.41 11.17
CA GLN A 552 -5.88 -2.40 12.18
C GLN A 552 -5.38 -3.03 13.48
N GLU A 553 -6.05 -4.08 13.98
CA GLU A 553 -5.57 -4.81 15.16
C GLU A 553 -4.28 -5.58 14.87
N PHE A 554 -4.16 -6.26 13.74
CA PHE A 554 -2.99 -7.08 13.46
C PHE A 554 -1.72 -6.25 13.21
N GLU A 555 -1.85 -5.15 12.50
CA GLU A 555 -0.77 -4.27 12.02
C GLU A 555 -0.19 -3.37 13.11
N GLU A 556 -0.89 -3.20 14.24
CA GLU A 556 -0.46 -2.37 15.35
C GLU A 556 0.96 -2.76 15.83
N GLN A 557 1.91 -1.82 15.71
CA GLN A 557 3.34 -2.00 16.06
C GLN A 557 4.08 -3.08 15.24
N MET A 558 3.48 -3.55 14.14
CA MET A 558 4.07 -4.58 13.27
C MET A 558 4.79 -4.03 12.03
N TYR A 559 4.77 -2.71 11.86
CA TYR A 559 5.32 -1.96 10.73
C TYR A 559 6.78 -2.31 10.37
N GLY A 560 7.61 -2.62 11.36
CA GLY A 560 9.01 -3.03 11.13
C GLY A 560 9.22 -4.53 10.88
N TYR A 561 8.19 -5.35 11.03
CA TYR A 561 8.27 -6.82 11.05
C TYR A 561 7.49 -7.49 9.91
N LEU A 562 6.66 -6.72 9.22
CA LEU A 562 5.84 -7.15 8.09
C LEU A 562 6.11 -6.28 6.84
N GLU A 563 5.66 -6.80 5.71
CA GLU A 563 5.55 -6.09 4.45
C GLU A 563 4.21 -6.47 3.83
N PHE A 564 3.46 -5.46 3.40
CA PHE A 564 2.14 -5.66 2.82
C PHE A 564 2.29 -6.11 1.36
N ASP A 565 1.67 -7.24 1.01
CA ASP A 565 1.80 -7.90 -0.30
C ASP A 565 0.51 -7.77 -1.14
N GLY A 566 -0.54 -7.16 -0.58
CA GLY A 566 -1.84 -6.98 -1.24
C GLY A 566 -2.97 -7.81 -0.63
N MET A 567 -4.20 -7.58 -1.13
CA MET A 567 -5.42 -8.30 -0.77
C MET A 567 -5.95 -9.07 -1.98
N GLU A 568 -6.36 -10.29 -1.73
CA GLU A 568 -6.99 -11.18 -2.69
C GLU A 568 -8.36 -11.60 -2.19
N VAL A 569 -9.28 -11.83 -3.12
CA VAL A 569 -10.54 -12.47 -2.77
C VAL A 569 -10.39 -13.93 -3.12
N ARG A 570 -10.15 -14.74 -2.09
CA ARG A 570 -9.89 -16.14 -2.32
C ARG A 570 -11.09 -16.81 -3.00
N ASN A 571 -10.80 -17.40 -4.15
CA ASN A 571 -11.63 -18.43 -4.78
C ASN A 571 -11.71 -19.69 -3.90
N GLU A 572 -10.73 -19.85 -3.00
CA GLU A 572 -10.66 -20.90 -1.99
C GLU A 572 -11.44 -20.48 -0.72
N GLY A 573 -12.43 -21.26 -0.32
CA GLY A 573 -13.34 -20.92 0.77
C GLY A 573 -12.77 -21.15 2.16
N PHE A 574 -13.42 -20.57 3.18
CA PHE A 574 -13.16 -20.79 4.63
C PHE A 574 -12.99 -22.28 5.04
N PHE A 575 -13.52 -23.20 4.25
CA PHE A 575 -13.48 -24.64 4.49
C PHE A 575 -12.39 -25.39 3.75
N ASP A 576 -11.61 -24.74 2.88
CA ASP A 576 -10.67 -25.43 1.99
C ASP A 576 -9.46 -26.00 2.73
N ILE A 577 -9.25 -25.53 3.96
CA ILE A 577 -8.34 -26.15 4.92
C ILE A 577 -8.75 -27.58 5.31
N LEU A 578 -10.00 -27.98 5.08
CA LEU A 578 -10.51 -29.31 5.41
C LEU A 578 -10.19 -30.35 4.32
N THR A 579 -8.90 -30.61 4.10
CA THR A 579 -8.48 -31.72 3.23
C THR A 579 -8.85 -33.08 3.85
N THR A 580 -8.89 -34.13 3.03
CA THR A 580 -9.21 -35.49 3.50
C THR A 580 -8.25 -36.00 4.58
N ASP A 581 -7.00 -35.55 4.56
CA ASP A 581 -6.00 -35.91 5.56
C ASP A 581 -6.20 -35.12 6.86
N ILE A 582 -6.52 -33.83 6.78
CA ILE A 582 -6.83 -32.98 7.94
C ILE A 582 -8.11 -33.44 8.63
N LYS A 583 -9.15 -33.83 7.88
CA LYS A 583 -10.39 -34.40 8.45
C LYS A 583 -10.16 -35.70 9.21
N LYS A 584 -9.15 -36.50 8.83
CA LYS A 584 -8.76 -37.72 9.55
C LYS A 584 -7.97 -37.40 10.81
N GLU A 585 -7.07 -36.43 10.76
CA GLU A 585 -6.22 -36.04 11.89
C GLU A 585 -7.01 -35.25 12.94
N TYR A 586 -7.97 -34.43 12.51
CA TYR A 586 -8.82 -33.60 13.36
C TYR A 586 -10.32 -33.78 13.03
N PRO A 587 -10.94 -34.90 13.42
CA PRO A 587 -12.34 -35.20 13.08
C PRO A 587 -13.37 -34.22 13.65
N GLY A 588 -13.01 -33.48 14.71
CA GLY A 588 -13.87 -32.45 15.32
C GLY A 588 -13.80 -31.07 14.65
N LEU A 589 -12.87 -30.86 13.71
CA LEU A 589 -12.63 -29.54 13.12
C LEU A 589 -13.74 -29.10 12.17
N GLU A 590 -14.21 -30.00 11.29
CA GLU A 590 -15.27 -29.67 10.33
C GLU A 590 -16.58 -29.22 11.04
N PRO A 591 -17.11 -29.94 12.04
CA PRO A 591 -18.27 -29.47 12.80
C PRO A 591 -18.07 -28.11 13.47
N GLN A 592 -16.87 -27.85 14.01
CA GLN A 592 -16.54 -26.58 14.65
C GLN A 592 -16.53 -25.42 13.65
N LEU A 593 -15.88 -25.59 12.50
CA LEU A 593 -15.86 -24.57 11.44
C LEU A 593 -17.26 -24.28 10.90
N LYS A 594 -18.10 -25.30 10.72
CA LYS A 594 -19.48 -25.10 10.28
C LYS A 594 -20.28 -24.29 11.28
N GLU A 595 -20.12 -24.56 12.57
CA GLU A 595 -20.84 -23.81 13.61
C GLU A 595 -20.38 -22.34 13.66
N ILE A 596 -19.06 -22.11 13.60
CA ILE A 596 -18.45 -20.77 13.55
C ILE A 596 -18.96 -19.97 12.35
N TYR A 597 -18.96 -20.58 11.16
CA TYR A 597 -19.44 -19.95 9.94
C TYR A 597 -20.94 -19.61 10.01
N LEU A 598 -21.77 -20.57 10.47
CA LEU A 598 -23.22 -20.37 10.58
C LEU A 598 -23.58 -19.33 11.63
N ASP A 599 -22.85 -19.26 12.75
CA ASP A 599 -23.02 -18.19 13.73
C ASP A 599 -22.66 -16.82 13.16
N LYS A 600 -21.56 -16.71 12.40
CA LYS A 600 -21.21 -15.45 11.74
C LYS A 600 -22.28 -15.04 10.74
N TRP A 601 -22.64 -15.93 9.81
CA TRP A 601 -23.70 -15.70 8.83
C TRP A 601 -25.00 -15.22 9.47
N TYR A 602 -25.43 -15.85 10.58
CA TYR A 602 -26.69 -15.51 11.24
C TYR A 602 -26.75 -14.08 11.79
N HIS A 603 -25.61 -13.49 12.16
CA HIS A 603 -25.51 -12.14 12.71
C HIS A 603 -24.96 -11.11 11.71
N SER A 604 -24.37 -11.54 10.59
CA SER A 604 -23.87 -10.65 9.54
C SER A 604 -25.00 -9.93 8.82
N ARG A 605 -24.83 -8.64 8.55
CA ARG A 605 -25.75 -7.85 7.71
C ARG A 605 -25.49 -8.11 6.25
N LEU A 606 -26.51 -8.53 5.50
CA LEU A 606 -26.37 -9.00 4.12
C LEU A 606 -27.08 -8.07 3.15
N SER A 607 -26.44 -7.75 2.01
CA SER A 607 -27.04 -6.96 0.93
C SER A 607 -28.33 -7.61 0.40
N ALA A 608 -28.32 -8.94 0.23
CA ALA A 608 -29.48 -9.74 -0.18
C ALA A 608 -30.68 -9.64 0.78
N LEU A 609 -30.46 -9.21 2.03
CA LEU A 609 -31.49 -8.96 3.03
C LEU A 609 -31.68 -7.46 3.28
N SER A 610 -31.32 -6.62 2.31
CA SER A 610 -31.41 -5.15 2.39
C SER A 610 -30.67 -4.57 3.61
N GLY A 611 -29.54 -5.18 3.97
CA GLY A 611 -28.71 -4.76 5.11
C GLY A 611 -29.16 -5.32 6.46
N MET A 612 -30.20 -6.17 6.51
CA MET A 612 -30.55 -6.94 7.71
C MET A 612 -29.65 -8.17 7.86
N SER A 613 -29.45 -8.61 9.09
CA SER A 613 -28.93 -9.95 9.39
C SER A 613 -30.03 -11.00 9.31
N PRO A 614 -29.70 -12.29 9.07
CA PRO A 614 -30.69 -13.36 9.18
C PRO A 614 -31.43 -13.38 10.53
N SER A 615 -30.77 -12.98 11.62
CA SER A 615 -31.38 -12.82 12.94
C SER A 615 -32.45 -11.71 13.00
N GLU A 616 -32.17 -10.55 12.41
CA GLU A 616 -33.10 -9.40 12.30
C GLU A 616 -34.22 -9.69 11.29
N ALA A 617 -33.87 -10.32 10.15
CA ALA A 617 -34.81 -10.64 9.08
C ALA A 617 -35.90 -11.61 9.55
N CYS A 618 -35.60 -12.49 10.50
CA CYS A 618 -36.59 -13.40 11.11
C CYS A 618 -37.64 -12.70 11.98
N GLU A 619 -37.40 -11.45 12.37
CA GLU A 619 -38.29 -10.67 13.24
C GLU A 619 -39.32 -9.86 12.44
N THR A 620 -39.14 -9.72 11.13
CA THR A 620 -40.04 -8.97 10.24
C THR A 620 -40.61 -9.84 9.12
N GLU A 621 -41.82 -9.52 8.65
CA GLU A 621 -42.46 -10.26 7.55
C GLU A 621 -41.71 -10.05 6.22
N GLU A 622 -41.27 -8.83 5.95
CA GLU A 622 -40.47 -8.48 4.78
C GLU A 622 -39.09 -9.14 4.79
N GLY A 623 -38.38 -9.11 5.93
CA GLY A 623 -37.11 -9.80 6.11
C GLY A 623 -37.25 -11.31 5.95
N THR A 624 -38.32 -11.90 6.49
CA THR A 624 -38.58 -13.34 6.35
C THR A 624 -38.79 -13.72 4.87
N ARG A 625 -39.49 -12.88 4.09
CA ARG A 625 -39.66 -13.07 2.64
C ARG A 625 -38.33 -13.02 1.89
N LEU A 626 -37.46 -12.06 2.23
CA LEU A 626 -36.12 -11.95 1.65
C LEU A 626 -35.26 -13.18 1.99
N LEU A 627 -35.29 -13.63 3.25
CA LEU A 627 -34.55 -14.81 3.71
C LEU A 627 -35.00 -16.10 3.00
N TRP A 628 -36.31 -16.28 2.77
CA TRP A 628 -36.81 -17.41 1.99
C TRP A 628 -36.43 -17.33 0.51
N THR A 629 -36.33 -16.12 -0.05
CA THR A 629 -35.87 -15.89 -1.42
C THR A 629 -34.40 -16.29 -1.56
N MET A 630 -33.58 -15.90 -0.60
CA MET A 630 -32.18 -16.32 -0.48
C MET A 630 -32.04 -17.85 -0.37
N PHE A 631 -32.83 -18.52 0.48
CA PHE A 631 -32.85 -19.99 0.56
C PHE A 631 -33.28 -20.67 -0.74
N LYS A 632 -34.20 -20.05 -1.50
CA LYS A 632 -34.63 -20.55 -2.81
C LYS A 632 -33.49 -20.43 -3.83
N ASN A 633 -32.75 -19.34 -3.83
CA ASN A 633 -31.58 -19.14 -4.68
C ASN A 633 -30.47 -20.16 -4.35
N LEU A 634 -30.13 -20.31 -3.06
CA LEU A 634 -29.20 -21.34 -2.57
C LEU A 634 -29.55 -22.75 -3.05
N LYS A 635 -30.85 -23.07 -3.11
CA LYS A 635 -31.38 -24.35 -3.61
C LYS A 635 -31.30 -24.48 -5.13
N GLN A 636 -31.56 -23.42 -5.88
CA GLN A 636 -31.54 -23.43 -7.35
C GLN A 636 -30.12 -23.63 -7.89
N HIS A 637 -29.14 -22.91 -7.34
CA HIS A 637 -27.74 -23.00 -7.75
C HIS A 637 -27.00 -24.25 -7.23
N SER A 638 -27.54 -24.95 -6.21
CA SER A 638 -27.02 -26.26 -5.77
C SER A 638 -27.07 -27.37 -6.84
N LYS A 639 -27.78 -27.15 -7.94
CA LYS A 639 -27.90 -28.10 -9.07
C LYS A 639 -26.85 -27.88 -10.17
N ALA A 640 -26.02 -26.84 -10.08
CA ALA A 640 -24.96 -26.55 -11.04
C ALA A 640 -23.73 -27.46 -10.81
N PRO A 641 -23.24 -28.22 -11.82
CA PRO A 641 -22.17 -29.21 -11.64
C PRO A 641 -20.83 -28.62 -11.14
N TYR A 642 -20.51 -27.37 -11.48
CA TYR A 642 -19.26 -26.71 -11.13
C TYR A 642 -19.19 -26.23 -9.66
N MET A 643 -20.33 -26.13 -8.97
CA MET A 643 -20.37 -25.73 -7.55
C MET A 643 -20.40 -26.90 -6.55
N GLN A 644 -20.55 -28.14 -7.02
CA GLN A 644 -20.66 -29.30 -6.13
C GLN A 644 -19.40 -29.58 -5.31
N TYR A 645 -18.22 -29.14 -5.78
CA TYR A 645 -16.95 -29.28 -5.07
C TYR A 645 -16.76 -28.28 -3.91
N ARG A 646 -17.60 -27.25 -3.79
CA ARG A 646 -17.41 -26.13 -2.83
C ARG A 646 -18.45 -26.03 -1.71
N LYS A 647 -19.56 -26.79 -1.75
CA LYS A 647 -20.62 -26.69 -0.73
C LYS A 647 -20.31 -27.56 0.50
N ASN A 648 -19.59 -26.98 1.47
CA ASN A 648 -19.36 -27.60 2.77
C ASN A 648 -20.54 -27.43 3.75
N ILE A 649 -21.44 -26.45 3.52
CA ILE A 649 -22.68 -26.25 4.29
C ILE A 649 -23.90 -26.55 3.41
N GLY A 650 -24.81 -27.38 3.93
CA GLY A 650 -26.09 -27.69 3.29
C GLY A 650 -27.21 -26.71 3.67
N LEU A 651 -28.18 -26.50 2.77
CA LEU A 651 -29.39 -25.67 3.03
C LEU A 651 -30.09 -26.03 4.36
N LYS A 652 -30.13 -27.32 4.72
CA LYS A 652 -30.73 -27.79 5.97
C LYS A 652 -30.01 -27.25 7.21
N GLU A 653 -28.70 -27.00 7.13
CA GLU A 653 -27.91 -26.48 8.25
C GLU A 653 -28.19 -24.99 8.48
N TYR A 654 -28.35 -24.18 7.42
CA TYR A 654 -28.82 -22.80 7.51
C TYR A 654 -30.21 -22.70 8.13
N ILE A 655 -31.16 -23.50 7.65
CA ILE A 655 -32.53 -23.54 8.19
C ILE A 655 -32.51 -23.96 9.66
N ARG A 656 -31.75 -25.02 10.00
CA ARG A 656 -31.59 -25.49 11.38
C ARG A 656 -31.04 -24.39 12.29
N LYS A 657 -30.06 -23.60 11.86
CA LYS A 657 -29.49 -22.51 12.66
C LYS A 657 -30.54 -21.45 13.01
N VAL A 658 -31.34 -21.06 12.03
CA VAL A 658 -32.45 -20.12 12.21
C VAL A 658 -33.52 -20.68 13.16
N GLU A 659 -33.87 -21.96 13.03
CA GLU A 659 -34.87 -22.63 13.88
C GLU A 659 -34.37 -22.80 15.32
N GLN A 660 -33.14 -23.26 15.53
CA GLN A 660 -32.54 -23.46 16.85
C GLN A 660 -32.45 -22.17 17.67
N LYS A 661 -32.10 -21.04 17.02
CA LYS A 661 -31.97 -19.74 17.70
C LYS A 661 -33.33 -19.08 17.99
N LYS A 662 -34.39 -19.43 17.26
CA LYS A 662 -35.78 -19.07 17.58
C LYS A 662 -36.27 -19.76 18.85
N GLU A 663 -35.93 -21.05 19.03
CA GLU A 663 -36.31 -21.82 20.23
C GLU A 663 -35.57 -21.36 21.49
N SER A 664 -34.34 -20.84 21.39
CA SER A 664 -33.59 -20.30 22.54
C SER A 664 -34.00 -18.88 22.98
N LYS A 665 -34.86 -18.19 22.21
CA LYS A 665 -35.43 -16.86 22.54
C LYS A 665 -36.85 -16.97 23.15
N GLN A 666 -37.45 -18.17 23.21
CA GLN A 666 -38.68 -18.47 23.95
C GLN A 666 -38.35 -18.95 25.36
#